data_AF-A0A0N1GZ45-F1
#
_entry.id   AF-A0A0N1GZ45-F1
#
_cell.length_a   1.000
_cell.length_b   1.000
_cell.length_c   1.000
_cell.angle_alpha   90.00
_cell.angle_beta   90.00
_cell.angle_gamma   90.00
#
_symmetry.space_group_name_H-M   'P 1'
#
loop_
_entity.id
_entity.type
_entity.pdbx_description
1 polymer ?
#
loop_
_entity_poly.entity_id
_entity_poly.type
_entity_poly.pdbx_seq_one_letter_code
_entity_poly.pdbx_strand_id
1 'polypeptide(L)'
;MQPSVKVPQEYPSSFKGDFIHRSRPRADSPTFVNRVVSKLLAIMEVKHDDKSPTQGQAQEVETVSPSTEVSSGEKFPRPDVYQESGVHHTMNFQLFMGLTAMSFLWVGSQIPLYLFGSVLPRIYQDIGGVDRYTWFVIGYLIPNAALCPFVGALSDLFGRRYVAAGGQIALIVGPIITATATTMNTAIGGQVFSGLGAGLNELIALAGTAEMVPVAKRGTYVGLVVLTILPFCPSVIYAQLIAEASNWRYNGILVCVWNFLGLLFVWFFYKDPPKPANVLSRKEILSQVDYIGGALSIGGVLCFMMGMQWGGNQYPWSSAHVLAPFILGIIMIVAFFVYEIWIAKYPMCPPKLFTKAKRTTIIILLITFFSGGNFFVLLLFWPTQIYNVYGDDPVGVGIRSLPIGFGIIGGAVVALILIPITGGRIKMIFIIATAMMTAFCGAISISTPHNLGVMYVLVTFASFGVGGVIIPSSIIAQICCPSDLIATITAITLAIRYIGGAIGYTAYYNIFYHYFTRYATDIVATKAIILQGIVSPAYIPLVEELTLLVANAQFVELRELIASDDRIMRKDEAEGIIIAAAQEAFALGYRYPYWMSIAFGSICLILAFFLNDIKELLSMEVAANVDPRETEANPLSSTMLAIRRSALRILSSSPSAFAYKPRTITSLSQSYLKAKPAASLSGFQRRWASGEAAAEEEAPISKLQPTPQEEVENAIHEDEAKPEDTPAEASGTDAVVQEIVEDAPASETAAVDADVEATPIPSEPPAPASQAESQGGWSPGPRAARLDESPADKMKRIAEPKRTVYIGNLFFDVTEDDLKKELIRFGPIEQLRLLRDGRGLSKGFGYVDFETIEAATAAINALHQQVYEGRRLVVQYAAYTTQSARDARASRMNSDDSPRNPPSKTLFIGNMSYEMTDRDLNNLFRGIRNVVDVRVAIDRRTGQPRGFAHADFIDVKSAQEALKTLSTKETYGRKLRLDYSFGNSSAARNEQQPPPTS
;
A
#
# COMPACT_ATOMS: atom_id res chain seq x y z
N MET A 1 -78.41 19.55 5.12
CA MET A 1 -79.61 18.78 5.51
C MET A 1 -79.29 17.29 5.54
N GLN A 2 -80.13 16.50 6.19
CA GLN A 2 -80.05 15.04 6.43
C GLN A 2 -80.84 14.26 5.35
N PRO A 3 -81.05 12.91 5.38
CA PRO A 3 -80.39 11.77 6.06
C PRO A 3 -80.11 10.54 5.10
N SER A 4 -79.21 9.57 5.37
CA SER A 4 -79.29 8.26 6.11
C SER A 4 -79.76 6.98 5.33
N VAL A 5 -79.86 5.84 6.05
CA VAL A 5 -80.32 4.47 5.67
C VAL A 5 -79.32 3.64 4.84
N LYS A 6 -79.20 2.29 4.97
CA LYS A 6 -79.02 1.34 6.10
C LYS A 6 -78.96 -0.10 5.51
N VAL A 7 -78.11 -0.93 6.11
CA VAL A 7 -78.04 -2.43 6.15
C VAL A 7 -79.40 -3.15 6.40
N PRO A 8 -79.54 -4.52 6.33
CA PRO A 8 -78.54 -5.60 6.12
C PRO A 8 -79.00 -6.83 5.23
N GLN A 9 -78.18 -7.92 5.18
CA GLN A 9 -78.49 -9.27 5.76
C GLN A 9 -78.29 -10.56 4.90
N GLU A 10 -77.72 -11.60 5.55
CA GLU A 10 -77.91 -13.06 5.40
C GLU A 10 -77.04 -14.00 4.51
N TYR A 11 -77.27 -15.32 4.73
CA TYR A 11 -76.40 -16.54 4.56
C TYR A 11 -77.21 -17.66 3.79
N PRO A 12 -76.89 -19.00 3.74
CA PRO A 12 -75.68 -19.82 3.98
C PRO A 12 -75.40 -20.94 2.90
N SER A 13 -74.40 -21.83 3.17
CA SER A 13 -74.45 -23.32 3.06
C SER A 13 -73.91 -24.15 1.84
N SER A 14 -72.89 -24.98 2.15
CA SER A 14 -72.84 -26.46 1.96
C SER A 14 -72.27 -27.21 0.70
N PHE A 15 -71.30 -28.11 1.00
CA PHE A 15 -71.18 -29.55 0.64
C PHE A 15 -70.55 -30.13 -0.66
N LYS A 16 -69.73 -31.19 -0.43
CA LYS A 16 -69.26 -32.31 -1.30
C LYS A 16 -68.26 -32.05 -2.43
N GLY A 17 -67.62 -33.14 -2.90
CA GLY A 17 -66.59 -33.23 -3.96
C GLY A 17 -66.19 -34.71 -4.18
N ASP A 18 -65.22 -35.03 -5.06
CA ASP A 18 -64.64 -36.39 -5.14
C ASP A 18 -63.28 -36.54 -5.89
N PHE A 19 -62.43 -37.41 -5.33
CA PHE A 19 -61.44 -38.39 -5.88
C PHE A 19 -60.37 -38.17 -7.01
N ILE A 20 -59.21 -38.79 -6.72
CA ILE A 20 -58.15 -39.44 -7.59
C ILE A 20 -56.93 -38.64 -8.14
N HIS A 21 -55.76 -39.07 -7.64
CA HIS A 21 -54.35 -38.98 -8.09
C HIS A 21 -53.94 -38.24 -9.40
N ARG A 22 -52.95 -37.33 -9.29
CA ARG A 22 -51.50 -37.66 -9.40
C ARG A 22 -50.56 -36.50 -8.95
N SER A 23 -49.33 -36.87 -8.57
CA SER A 23 -48.10 -36.05 -8.45
C SER A 23 -48.17 -34.58 -7.96
N ARG A 24 -47.69 -34.33 -6.73
CA ARG A 24 -47.26 -33.00 -6.27
C ARG A 24 -45.81 -32.69 -6.70
N PRO A 25 -45.53 -31.53 -7.30
CA PRO A 25 -44.29 -30.78 -7.06
C PRO A 25 -44.46 -29.86 -5.84
N ARG A 26 -43.37 -29.60 -5.10
CA ARG A 26 -43.35 -28.63 -3.98
C ARG A 26 -42.88 -27.26 -4.49
N ALA A 27 -43.65 -26.22 -4.20
CA ALA A 27 -43.09 -24.90 -3.92
C ALA A 27 -42.45 -24.93 -2.50
N ASP A 28 -41.60 -24.00 -2.06
CA ASP A 28 -41.28 -22.66 -2.58
C ASP A 28 -39.77 -22.40 -2.64
N SER A 29 -39.35 -21.38 -3.39
CA SER A 29 -37.98 -20.84 -3.35
C SER A 29 -37.97 -19.39 -2.85
N PRO A 30 -37.35 -19.07 -1.69
CA PRO A 30 -37.27 -17.69 -1.20
C PRO A 30 -36.38 -16.84 -2.12
N THR A 31 -36.77 -15.57 -2.28
CA THR A 31 -36.11 -14.62 -3.18
C THR A 31 -34.65 -14.34 -2.81
N PHE A 32 -33.85 -13.98 -3.81
CA PHE A 32 -32.40 -13.79 -3.70
C PHE A 32 -32.00 -12.83 -2.57
N VAL A 33 -32.69 -11.70 -2.44
CA VAL A 33 -32.44 -10.69 -1.39
C VAL A 33 -32.56 -11.30 0.01
N ASN A 34 -33.61 -12.07 0.28
CA ASN A 34 -33.82 -12.67 1.61
C ASN A 34 -32.74 -13.70 1.98
N ARG A 35 -32.15 -14.40 0.99
CA ARG A 35 -31.00 -15.30 1.21
C ARG A 35 -29.68 -14.56 1.46
N VAL A 36 -29.52 -13.36 0.92
CA VAL A 36 -28.34 -12.50 1.17
C VAL A 36 -28.46 -11.86 2.55
N VAL A 37 -29.62 -11.26 2.87
CA VAL A 37 -29.87 -10.61 4.17
C VAL A 37 -29.82 -11.62 5.32
N SER A 38 -30.46 -12.79 5.22
CA SER A 38 -30.41 -13.77 6.32
C SER A 38 -29.02 -14.35 6.55
N LYS A 39 -28.18 -14.47 5.51
CA LYS A 39 -26.78 -14.87 5.67
C LYS A 39 -25.87 -13.77 6.19
N LEU A 40 -26.14 -12.50 5.88
CA LEU A 40 -25.42 -11.37 6.49
C LEU A 40 -25.73 -11.28 7.99
N LEU A 41 -27.00 -11.42 8.38
CA LEU A 41 -27.40 -11.47 9.80
C LEU A 41 -26.75 -12.66 10.53
N ALA A 42 -26.74 -13.85 9.93
CA ALA A 42 -26.07 -15.04 10.49
C ALA A 42 -24.52 -14.95 10.56
N ILE A 43 -23.90 -13.92 9.98
CA ILE A 43 -22.46 -13.63 10.12
C ILE A 43 -22.20 -12.68 11.30
N MET A 44 -23.21 -11.95 11.78
CA MET A 44 -23.08 -11.00 12.89
C MET A 44 -23.33 -11.62 14.28
N GLU A 45 -23.83 -12.85 14.35
CA GLU A 45 -24.22 -13.51 15.61
C GLU A 45 -23.15 -14.52 16.09
N VAL A 46 -22.02 -14.01 16.59
CA VAL A 46 -20.99 -14.83 17.25
C VAL A 46 -21.44 -15.16 18.67
N LYS A 47 -22.04 -16.35 18.83
CA LYS A 47 -22.51 -16.85 20.13
C LYS A 47 -21.37 -17.47 20.93
N HIS A 48 -21.14 -16.98 22.14
CA HIS A 48 -20.32 -17.68 23.15
C HIS A 48 -21.04 -18.96 23.61
N ASP A 49 -20.34 -20.09 23.62
CA ASP A 49 -20.85 -21.39 24.11
C ASP A 49 -20.11 -21.76 25.42
N ASP A 50 -20.45 -21.07 26.52
CA ASP A 50 -19.96 -21.40 27.86
C ASP A 50 -20.57 -22.71 28.36
N LYS A 51 -19.72 -23.67 28.75
CA LYS A 51 -20.14 -24.93 29.41
C LYS A 51 -19.21 -25.27 30.57
N SER A 52 -19.50 -24.69 31.72
CA SER A 52 -18.98 -25.18 33.00
C SER A 52 -19.64 -26.52 33.37
N PRO A 53 -18.88 -27.58 33.72
CA PRO A 53 -19.44 -28.79 34.31
C PRO A 53 -19.82 -28.56 35.78
N THR A 54 -20.92 -29.18 36.23
CA THR A 54 -21.45 -29.04 37.59
C THR A 54 -20.59 -29.77 38.63
N GLN A 55 -20.64 -29.30 39.89
CA GLN A 55 -19.88 -29.84 41.02
C GLN A 55 -20.16 -31.32 41.31
N GLY A 56 -19.12 -32.05 41.74
CA GLY A 56 -19.22 -33.40 42.29
C GLY A 56 -18.19 -33.62 43.39
N GLN A 57 -18.62 -33.42 44.65
CA GLN A 57 -18.06 -33.86 45.95
C GLN A 57 -16.54 -33.81 46.18
N ALA A 58 -16.13 -33.11 47.25
CA ALA A 58 -14.76 -33.13 47.74
C ALA A 58 -14.47 -34.35 48.62
N GLN A 59 -13.25 -34.87 48.53
CA GLN A 59 -12.59 -35.65 49.58
C GLN A 59 -11.13 -35.22 49.70
N GLU A 60 -10.63 -35.20 50.93
CA GLU A 60 -9.35 -34.62 51.34
C GLU A 60 -8.44 -35.75 51.83
N VAL A 61 -7.30 -35.99 51.16
CA VAL A 61 -6.27 -36.93 51.61
C VAL A 61 -4.87 -36.40 51.32
N GLU A 62 -4.15 -36.19 52.43
CA GLU A 62 -2.71 -36.18 52.70
C GLU A 62 -1.65 -36.00 51.59
N THR A 63 -0.64 -35.20 51.93
CA THR A 63 0.62 -35.05 51.21
C THR A 63 1.51 -36.29 51.34
N VAL A 64 1.93 -36.87 50.21
CA VAL A 64 3.06 -37.82 50.15
C VAL A 64 4.01 -37.43 49.00
N SER A 65 5.25 -37.10 49.34
CA SER A 65 6.39 -37.15 48.40
C SER A 65 6.97 -38.56 48.42
N PRO A 66 7.41 -39.13 47.29
CA PRO A 66 8.85 -39.09 47.06
C PRO A 66 9.34 -39.10 45.58
N SER A 67 10.55 -38.55 45.42
CA SER A 67 11.65 -39.02 44.53
C SER A 67 11.42 -39.36 43.05
N THR A 68 12.12 -38.59 42.21
CA THR A 68 12.89 -39.03 41.03
C THR A 68 12.15 -39.72 39.88
N GLU A 69 11.96 -39.00 38.76
CA GLU A 69 11.93 -39.65 37.44
C GLU A 69 12.58 -38.82 36.32
N VAL A 70 13.09 -39.55 35.33
CA VAL A 70 14.04 -39.20 34.26
C VAL A 70 13.68 -37.94 33.44
N SER A 71 14.66 -37.06 33.21
CA SER A 71 14.55 -35.99 32.22
C SER A 71 14.63 -36.52 30.79
N SER A 72 13.50 -36.62 30.10
CA SER A 72 13.45 -36.89 28.65
C SER A 72 12.28 -36.14 28.00
N GLY A 73 12.49 -35.71 26.76
CA GLY A 73 11.56 -34.86 26.01
C GLY A 73 12.10 -33.44 25.79
N GLU A 74 12.70 -33.22 24.62
CA GLU A 74 12.87 -31.84 24.12
C GLU A 74 11.48 -31.21 24.01
N LYS A 75 11.34 -29.99 24.57
CA LYS A 75 10.08 -29.26 24.48
C LYS A 75 9.80 -28.96 23.02
N PHE A 76 8.64 -29.39 22.52
CA PHE A 76 8.08 -28.83 21.28
C PHE A 76 8.22 -27.31 21.32
N PRO A 77 8.65 -26.64 20.23
CA PRO A 77 8.66 -25.20 20.16
C PRO A 77 7.25 -24.71 20.52
N ARG A 78 7.15 -23.92 21.59
CA ARG A 78 5.87 -23.35 22.01
C ARG A 78 5.31 -22.49 20.87
N PRO A 79 3.97 -22.27 20.81
CA PRO A 79 3.38 -21.35 19.82
C PRO A 79 4.03 -19.95 19.84
N ASP A 80 4.63 -19.56 20.97
CA ASP A 80 5.54 -18.43 21.20
C ASP A 80 6.54 -18.19 20.04
N VAL A 81 7.05 -19.23 19.35
CA VAL A 81 8.09 -19.07 18.31
C VAL A 81 7.58 -18.36 17.03
N TYR A 82 6.28 -18.37 16.75
CA TYR A 82 5.73 -17.55 15.65
C TYR A 82 5.67 -16.05 15.99
N GLN A 83 5.84 -15.69 17.27
CA GLN A 83 5.63 -14.34 17.78
C GLN A 83 6.80 -13.38 17.51
N GLU A 84 7.98 -13.89 17.15
CA GLU A 84 9.14 -13.07 16.72
C GLU A 84 8.89 -12.31 15.41
N SER A 85 7.90 -12.71 14.61
CA SER A 85 7.62 -12.12 13.29
C SER A 85 6.98 -10.73 13.32
N GLY A 86 6.40 -10.31 14.46
CA GLY A 86 5.57 -9.11 14.56
C GLY A 86 4.22 -9.17 13.80
N VAL A 87 3.92 -10.28 13.12
CA VAL A 87 2.72 -10.46 12.30
C VAL A 87 1.63 -11.16 13.12
N HIS A 88 0.43 -10.58 13.17
CA HIS A 88 -0.70 -11.16 13.89
C HIS A 88 -1.59 -11.98 12.93
N HIS A 89 -1.46 -13.31 12.98
CA HIS A 89 -2.19 -14.25 12.10
C HIS A 89 -3.71 -14.28 12.33
N THR A 90 -4.15 -14.01 13.56
CA THR A 90 -5.53 -13.98 14.04
C THR A 90 -5.85 -12.61 14.66
N MET A 91 -7.14 -12.26 14.75
CA MET A 91 -7.54 -11.04 15.44
C MET A 91 -7.34 -11.21 16.95
N ASN A 92 -6.47 -10.38 17.52
CA ASN A 92 -6.24 -10.28 18.96
C ASN A 92 -6.31 -8.78 19.36
N PHE A 93 -6.29 -8.50 20.67
CA PHE A 93 -6.40 -7.12 21.16
C PHE A 93 -5.28 -6.18 20.66
N GLN A 94 -4.05 -6.69 20.51
CA GLN A 94 -2.91 -5.90 20.02
C GLN A 94 -3.09 -5.51 18.55
N LEU A 95 -3.49 -6.46 17.69
CA LEU A 95 -3.83 -6.20 16.30
C LEU A 95 -5.02 -5.24 16.18
N PHE A 96 -6.08 -5.45 16.96
CA PHE A 96 -7.27 -4.61 16.93
C PHE A 96 -6.92 -3.16 17.27
N MET A 97 -6.24 -2.92 18.40
CA MET A 97 -5.84 -1.57 18.81
C MET A 97 -4.78 -0.96 17.90
N GLY A 98 -3.88 -1.76 17.32
CA GLY A 98 -2.93 -1.30 16.29
C GLY A 98 -3.64 -0.85 15.01
N LEU A 99 -4.62 -1.62 14.52
CA LEU A 99 -5.46 -1.23 13.38
C LEU A 99 -6.33 0.00 13.70
N THR A 100 -6.82 0.14 14.94
CA THR A 100 -7.48 1.36 15.42
C THR A 100 -6.54 2.57 15.35
N ALA A 101 -5.29 2.44 15.81
CA ALA A 101 -4.28 3.50 15.70
C ALA A 101 -4.05 3.90 14.23
N MET A 102 -3.83 2.93 13.33
CA MET A 102 -3.68 3.19 11.89
C MET A 102 -4.93 3.85 11.28
N SER A 103 -6.12 3.51 11.76
CA SER A 103 -7.39 4.14 11.34
C SER A 103 -7.49 5.60 11.78
N PHE A 104 -7.10 5.91 13.02
CA PHE A 104 -7.01 7.30 13.50
C PHE A 104 -5.98 8.12 12.72
N LEU A 105 -4.85 7.52 12.29
CA LEU A 105 -3.87 8.17 11.42
C LEU A 105 -4.42 8.43 10.01
N TRP A 106 -5.01 7.41 9.38
CA TRP A 106 -5.62 7.52 8.06
C TRP A 106 -6.68 8.62 8.05
N VAL A 107 -7.67 8.54 8.95
CA VAL A 107 -8.76 9.50 9.02
C VAL A 107 -8.27 10.88 9.45
N GLY A 108 -7.41 10.94 10.47
CA GLY A 108 -6.86 12.18 11.02
C GLY A 108 -6.03 13.00 10.03
N SER A 109 -5.39 12.33 9.06
CA SER A 109 -4.69 13.00 7.96
C SER A 109 -5.65 13.78 7.04
N GLN A 110 -6.83 13.23 6.72
CA GLN A 110 -7.74 13.79 5.72
C GLN A 110 -8.73 14.84 6.28
N ILE A 111 -9.14 14.70 7.55
CA ILE A 111 -10.10 15.62 8.21
C ILE A 111 -9.73 17.12 8.08
N PRO A 112 -8.47 17.59 8.27
CA PRO A 112 -8.14 19.00 8.16
C PRO A 112 -8.57 19.62 6.83
N LEU A 113 -8.22 18.97 5.71
CA LEU A 113 -8.59 19.43 4.38
C LEU A 113 -10.12 19.42 4.19
N TYR A 114 -10.80 18.38 4.68
CA TYR A 114 -12.24 18.23 4.49
C TYR A 114 -13.04 19.25 5.30
N LEU A 115 -12.73 19.48 6.58
CA LEU A 115 -13.49 20.41 7.42
C LEU A 115 -13.22 21.86 7.04
N PHE A 116 -11.96 22.29 6.95
CA PHE A 116 -11.67 23.67 6.58
C PHE A 116 -12.03 23.96 5.12
N GLY A 117 -11.79 23.01 4.20
CA GLY A 117 -12.22 23.10 2.79
C GLY A 117 -13.73 23.26 2.61
N SER A 118 -14.53 22.72 3.54
CA SER A 118 -15.99 22.84 3.53
C SER A 118 -16.53 24.22 3.95
N VAL A 119 -15.71 25.06 4.59
CA VAL A 119 -16.12 26.37 5.14
C VAL A 119 -15.24 27.51 4.63
N LEU A 120 -14.51 27.34 3.53
CA LEU A 120 -13.64 28.36 2.93
C LEU A 120 -14.28 29.77 2.82
N PRO A 121 -15.56 29.94 2.42
CA PRO A 121 -16.22 31.25 2.43
C PRO A 121 -16.21 31.91 3.82
N ARG A 122 -16.57 31.17 4.88
CA ARG A 122 -16.59 31.68 6.26
C ARG A 122 -15.20 32.00 6.79
N ILE A 123 -14.15 31.33 6.29
CA ILE A 123 -12.78 31.64 6.65
C ILE A 123 -12.38 33.00 6.06
N TYR A 124 -12.53 33.23 4.75
CA TYR A 124 -12.12 34.49 4.13
C TYR A 124 -13.07 35.66 4.40
N GLN A 125 -14.33 35.41 4.81
CA GLN A 125 -15.22 36.42 5.40
C GLN A 125 -14.64 36.95 6.73
N ASP A 126 -14.18 36.06 7.62
CA ASP A 126 -13.68 36.42 8.96
C ASP A 126 -12.24 36.98 8.98
N ILE A 127 -11.33 36.47 8.14
CA ILE A 127 -9.89 36.86 8.16
C ILE A 127 -9.39 37.54 6.88
N GLY A 128 -10.31 37.85 5.96
CA GLY A 128 -9.99 38.40 4.64
C GLY A 128 -9.18 37.45 3.76
N GLY A 129 -8.53 38.01 2.73
CA GLY A 129 -7.61 37.27 1.86
C GLY A 129 -8.27 36.46 0.74
N VAL A 130 -9.38 36.96 0.17
CA VAL A 130 -10.07 36.33 -0.98
C VAL A 130 -9.15 36.21 -2.22
N ASP A 131 -8.19 37.13 -2.36
CA ASP A 131 -7.12 37.11 -3.36
C ASP A 131 -6.16 35.91 -3.23
N ARG A 132 -6.12 35.26 -2.07
CA ARG A 132 -5.08 34.27 -1.72
C ARG A 132 -5.59 32.99 -1.04
N TYR A 133 -6.89 32.82 -0.84
CA TYR A 133 -7.42 31.62 -0.17
C TYR A 133 -7.12 30.30 -0.92
N THR A 134 -6.83 30.34 -2.22
CA THR A 134 -6.37 29.15 -2.97
C THR A 134 -5.08 28.56 -2.41
N TRP A 135 -4.20 29.41 -1.87
CA TRP A 135 -2.99 28.97 -1.16
C TRP A 135 -3.30 28.22 0.14
N PHE A 136 -4.49 28.38 0.73
CA PHE A 136 -4.91 27.59 1.90
C PHE A 136 -5.00 26.11 1.53
N VAL A 137 -5.67 25.80 0.42
CA VAL A 137 -5.78 24.44 -0.14
C VAL A 137 -4.40 23.94 -0.58
N ILE A 138 -3.68 24.72 -1.38
CA ILE A 138 -2.40 24.29 -1.96
C ILE A 138 -1.32 24.11 -0.88
N GLY A 139 -1.40 24.90 0.20
CA GLY A 139 -0.57 24.77 1.40
C GLY A 139 -0.73 23.42 2.11
N TYR A 140 -1.89 22.77 2.03
CA TYR A 140 -2.04 21.38 2.46
C TYR A 140 -1.50 20.38 1.42
N LEU A 141 -1.80 20.58 0.13
CA LEU A 141 -1.53 19.59 -0.93
C LEU A 141 -0.03 19.42 -1.25
N ILE A 142 0.73 20.53 -1.39
CA ILE A 142 2.15 20.46 -1.80
C ILE A 142 3.03 19.81 -0.73
N PRO A 143 2.98 20.19 0.57
CA PRO A 143 3.86 19.62 1.58
C PRO A 143 3.56 18.15 1.88
N ASN A 144 2.30 17.73 1.72
CA ASN A 144 1.91 16.32 1.76
C ASN A 144 2.64 15.54 0.66
N ALA A 145 2.54 15.98 -0.60
CA ALA A 145 3.25 15.35 -1.72
C ALA A 145 4.78 15.37 -1.56
N ALA A 146 5.34 16.49 -1.11
CA ALA A 146 6.77 16.71 -0.98
C ALA A 146 7.42 15.76 0.05
N LEU A 147 6.73 15.47 1.14
CA LEU A 147 7.27 14.64 2.22
C LEU A 147 7.13 13.13 1.96
N CYS A 148 6.18 12.72 1.12
CA CYS A 148 5.89 11.33 0.79
C CYS A 148 7.13 10.43 0.50
N PRO A 149 8.12 10.85 -0.31
CA PRO A 149 9.26 9.98 -0.63
C PRO A 149 10.18 9.70 0.57
N PHE A 150 10.24 10.61 1.53
CA PHE A 150 11.16 10.55 2.67
C PHE A 150 10.62 9.71 3.83
N VAL A 151 9.32 9.40 3.86
CA VAL A 151 8.66 8.67 4.95
C VAL A 151 9.27 7.29 5.19
N GLY A 152 9.79 6.64 4.15
CA GLY A 152 10.56 5.40 4.26
C GLY A 152 11.82 5.57 5.12
N ALA A 153 12.78 6.38 4.64
CA ALA A 153 14.04 6.61 5.34
C ALA A 153 13.86 7.22 6.75
N LEU A 154 12.87 8.11 6.93
CA LEU A 154 12.49 8.63 8.25
C LEU A 154 12.02 7.50 9.18
N SER A 155 11.17 6.59 8.68
CA SER A 155 10.69 5.42 9.45
C SER A 155 11.83 4.47 9.81
N ASP A 156 12.78 4.25 8.91
CA ASP A 156 13.91 3.36 9.14
C ASP A 156 14.90 3.95 10.17
N LEU A 157 15.14 5.27 10.10
CA LEU A 157 16.03 6.01 10.98
C LEU A 157 15.47 6.16 12.41
N PHE A 158 14.20 6.57 12.54
CA PHE A 158 13.58 6.93 13.83
C PHE A 158 12.65 5.84 14.40
N GLY A 159 12.10 4.94 13.58
CA GLY A 159 11.03 4.01 13.95
C GLY A 159 9.64 4.54 13.55
N ARG A 160 8.77 3.66 13.03
CA ARG A 160 7.46 4.04 12.45
C ARG A 160 6.59 4.78 13.45
N ARG A 161 6.52 4.27 14.69
CA ARG A 161 5.84 4.87 15.85
C ARG A 161 6.24 6.32 16.09
N TYR A 162 7.53 6.64 15.95
CA TYR A 162 8.04 7.99 16.24
C TYR A 162 7.75 8.96 15.08
N VAL A 163 7.84 8.51 13.83
CA VAL A 163 7.44 9.33 12.67
C VAL A 163 5.92 9.55 12.64
N ALA A 164 5.13 8.53 12.98
CA ALA A 164 3.68 8.66 13.21
C ALA A 164 3.34 9.66 14.31
N ALA A 165 4.06 9.63 15.44
CA ALA A 165 3.88 10.59 16.51
C ALA A 165 4.22 12.02 16.02
N GLY A 166 5.31 12.20 15.26
CA GLY A 166 5.66 13.48 14.64
C GLY A 166 4.59 13.99 13.66
N GLY A 167 4.04 13.12 12.81
CA GLY A 167 2.94 13.44 11.90
C GLY A 167 1.65 13.82 12.64
N GLN A 168 1.32 13.12 13.72
CA GLN A 168 0.20 13.47 14.59
C GLN A 168 0.40 14.83 15.27
N ILE A 169 1.62 15.14 15.77
CA ILE A 169 1.92 16.45 16.36
C ILE A 169 1.77 17.57 15.32
N ALA A 170 2.23 17.37 14.08
CA ALA A 170 2.03 18.33 12.99
C ALA A 170 0.54 18.53 12.63
N LEU A 171 -0.28 17.47 12.67
CA LEU A 171 -1.75 17.52 12.53
C LEU A 171 -2.50 18.06 13.76
N ILE A 172 -1.81 18.38 14.85
CA ILE A 172 -2.36 19.14 15.98
C ILE A 172 -1.93 20.60 15.88
N VAL A 173 -0.64 20.86 15.61
CA VAL A 173 -0.07 22.21 15.49
C VAL A 173 -0.65 22.98 14.29
N GLY A 174 -0.78 22.35 13.13
CA GLY A 174 -1.31 22.99 11.92
C GLY A 174 -2.75 23.50 12.08
N PRO A 175 -3.69 22.68 12.58
CA PRO A 175 -5.05 23.13 12.87
C PRO A 175 -5.16 24.12 14.03
N ILE A 176 -4.25 24.10 15.02
CA ILE A 176 -4.14 25.18 16.03
C ILE A 176 -3.81 26.50 15.34
N ILE A 177 -2.73 26.56 14.56
CA ILE A 177 -2.31 27.77 13.82
C ILE A 177 -3.42 28.24 12.88
N THR A 178 -4.12 27.31 12.22
CA THR A 178 -5.25 27.63 11.34
C THR A 178 -6.41 28.24 12.11
N ALA A 179 -6.78 27.68 13.26
CA ALA A 179 -7.91 28.14 14.08
C ALA A 179 -7.62 29.45 14.85
N THR A 180 -6.36 29.75 15.17
CA THR A 180 -5.96 31.03 15.81
C THR A 180 -5.55 32.12 14.83
N ALA A 181 -5.49 31.83 13.52
CA ALA A 181 -5.09 32.79 12.50
C ALA A 181 -6.02 34.03 12.45
N THR A 182 -5.43 35.22 12.51
CA THR A 182 -6.10 36.50 12.25
C THR A 182 -5.87 37.01 10.82
N THR A 183 -5.03 36.32 10.03
CA THR A 183 -4.78 36.64 8.61
C THR A 183 -4.73 35.37 7.78
N MET A 184 -5.14 35.45 6.51
CA MET A 184 -5.06 34.31 5.59
C MET A 184 -3.63 33.77 5.43
N ASN A 185 -2.59 34.63 5.48
CA ASN A 185 -1.19 34.18 5.42
C ASN A 185 -0.82 33.25 6.60
N THR A 186 -1.28 33.57 7.81
CA THR A 186 -1.10 32.71 9.00
C THR A 186 -1.85 31.39 8.83
N ALA A 187 -3.08 31.43 8.31
CA ALA A 187 -3.91 30.26 8.09
C ALA A 187 -3.29 29.29 7.05
N ILE A 188 -2.72 29.83 5.96
CA ILE A 188 -1.93 29.08 4.96
C ILE A 188 -0.74 28.38 5.64
N GLY A 189 -0.02 29.05 6.54
CA GLY A 189 1.05 28.44 7.34
C GLY A 189 0.57 27.25 8.18
N GLY A 190 -0.61 27.35 8.80
CA GLY A 190 -1.25 26.23 9.51
C GLY A 190 -1.61 25.06 8.60
N GLN A 191 -2.00 25.31 7.35
CA GLN A 191 -2.23 24.25 6.36
C GLN A 191 -0.92 23.58 5.90
N VAL A 192 0.21 24.30 5.85
CA VAL A 192 1.52 23.69 5.57
C VAL A 192 1.92 22.64 6.62
N PHE A 193 1.77 22.95 7.91
CA PHE A 193 1.98 21.95 8.97
C PHE A 193 0.98 20.78 8.89
N SER A 194 -0.28 21.07 8.56
CA SER A 194 -1.32 20.05 8.38
C SER A 194 -0.99 19.09 7.22
N GLY A 195 -0.51 19.62 6.09
CA GLY A 195 -0.09 18.85 4.91
C GLY A 195 1.12 17.96 5.19
N LEU A 196 2.15 18.48 5.86
CA LEU A 196 3.31 17.70 6.29
C LEU A 196 2.89 16.52 7.19
N GLY A 197 2.08 16.80 8.22
CA GLY A 197 1.59 15.76 9.12
C GLY A 197 0.71 14.71 8.44
N ALA A 198 -0.11 15.13 7.47
CA ALA A 198 -0.92 14.23 6.66
C ALA A 198 -0.06 13.29 5.79
N GLY A 199 0.99 13.80 5.13
CA GLY A 199 1.88 13.00 4.30
C GLY A 199 2.64 11.91 5.08
N LEU A 200 3.04 12.19 6.32
CA LEU A 200 3.59 11.17 7.23
C LEU A 200 2.53 10.10 7.58
N ASN A 201 1.35 10.54 8.01
CA ASN A 201 0.36 9.65 8.61
C ASN A 201 -0.45 8.84 7.59
N GLU A 202 -0.73 9.35 6.39
CA GLU A 202 -1.41 8.57 5.33
C GLU A 202 -0.55 7.37 4.93
N LEU A 203 0.77 7.57 4.76
CA LEU A 203 1.69 6.48 4.39
C LEU A 203 1.96 5.51 5.54
N ILE A 204 2.15 5.99 6.77
CA ILE A 204 2.40 5.09 7.91
C ILE A 204 1.14 4.30 8.27
N ALA A 205 -0.07 4.87 8.13
CA ALA A 205 -1.31 4.11 8.28
C ALA A 205 -1.37 2.91 7.32
N LEU A 206 -1.13 3.14 6.03
CA LEU A 206 -1.17 2.08 5.01
C LEU A 206 -0.04 1.06 5.19
N ALA A 207 1.19 1.50 5.43
CA ALA A 207 2.35 0.63 5.60
C ALA A 207 2.31 -0.17 6.91
N GLY A 208 2.00 0.47 8.04
CA GLY A 208 1.88 -0.18 9.34
C GLY A 208 0.76 -1.21 9.37
N THR A 209 -0.39 -0.91 8.75
CA THR A 209 -1.47 -1.89 8.56
C THR A 209 -1.01 -3.09 7.72
N ALA A 210 -0.21 -2.89 6.67
CA ALA A 210 0.30 -3.99 5.86
C ALA A 210 1.33 -4.85 6.62
N GLU A 211 2.13 -4.28 7.52
CA GLU A 211 3.13 -5.03 8.29
C GLU A 211 2.53 -5.86 9.42
N MET A 212 1.56 -5.34 10.17
CA MET A 212 0.93 -6.07 11.28
C MET A 212 0.15 -7.33 10.85
N VAL A 213 -0.15 -7.51 9.55
CA VAL A 213 -1.07 -8.54 9.05
C VAL A 213 -0.42 -9.48 8.03
N PRO A 214 -0.87 -10.76 7.95
CA PRO A 214 -0.32 -11.72 7.00
C PRO A 214 -0.48 -11.27 5.55
N VAL A 215 0.54 -11.54 4.72
CA VAL A 215 0.62 -11.07 3.32
C VAL A 215 -0.68 -11.30 2.54
N ALA A 216 -1.24 -12.51 2.62
CA ALA A 216 -2.47 -12.91 1.93
C ALA A 216 -3.74 -12.13 2.37
N LYS A 217 -3.72 -11.43 3.51
CA LYS A 217 -4.85 -10.64 4.03
C LYS A 217 -4.61 -9.13 3.96
N ARG A 218 -3.43 -8.66 3.53
CA ARG A 218 -3.03 -7.23 3.52
C ARG A 218 -4.05 -6.32 2.87
N GLY A 219 -4.46 -6.61 1.63
CA GLY A 219 -5.43 -5.79 0.90
C GLY A 219 -6.78 -5.65 1.61
N THR A 220 -7.23 -6.69 2.33
CA THR A 220 -8.48 -6.65 3.12
C THR A 220 -8.35 -5.73 4.33
N TYR A 221 -7.27 -5.84 5.11
CA TYR A 221 -7.07 -5.00 6.29
C TYR A 221 -6.77 -3.53 5.93
N VAL A 222 -5.97 -3.29 4.89
CA VAL A 222 -5.75 -1.95 4.34
C VAL A 222 -7.07 -1.36 3.83
N GLY A 223 -7.89 -2.14 3.14
CA GLY A 223 -9.23 -1.72 2.71
C GLY A 223 -10.17 -1.39 3.87
N LEU A 224 -10.14 -2.17 4.96
CA LEU A 224 -10.91 -1.89 6.18
C LEU A 224 -10.46 -0.59 6.87
N VAL A 225 -9.15 -0.34 6.95
CA VAL A 225 -8.61 0.93 7.49
C VAL A 225 -9.02 2.10 6.62
N VAL A 226 -8.92 1.99 5.29
CA VAL A 226 -9.40 3.04 4.36
C VAL A 226 -10.91 3.31 4.53
N LEU A 227 -11.72 2.26 4.73
CA LEU A 227 -13.16 2.38 4.96
C LEU A 227 -13.55 3.10 6.27
N THR A 228 -12.64 3.28 7.22
CA THR A 228 -12.92 4.04 8.45
C THR A 228 -13.18 5.53 8.22
N ILE A 229 -12.96 6.04 7.00
CA ILE A 229 -13.37 7.40 6.59
C ILE A 229 -14.89 7.54 6.34
N LEU A 230 -15.65 6.44 6.29
CA LEU A 230 -17.10 6.45 6.03
C LEU A 230 -17.93 7.37 6.95
N PRO A 231 -17.68 7.47 8.28
CA PRO A 231 -18.37 8.43 9.16
C PRO A 231 -18.08 9.89 8.83
N PHE A 232 -17.02 10.18 8.07
CA PHE A 232 -16.63 11.52 7.63
C PHE A 232 -17.06 11.85 6.19
N CYS A 233 -17.85 10.98 5.53
CA CYS A 233 -18.62 11.37 4.33
C CYS A 233 -19.51 12.62 4.56
N PRO A 234 -20.26 12.74 5.68
CA PRO A 234 -20.97 13.97 6.04
C PRO A 234 -20.09 15.08 6.65
N SER A 235 -18.77 15.08 6.45
CA SER A 235 -17.84 16.09 7.01
C SER A 235 -18.26 17.53 6.69
N VAL A 236 -18.85 17.81 5.52
CA VAL A 236 -19.38 19.12 5.17
C VAL A 236 -20.51 19.56 6.10
N ILE A 237 -21.42 18.64 6.49
CA ILE A 237 -22.48 18.92 7.48
C ILE A 237 -21.85 19.27 8.82
N TYR A 238 -20.86 18.50 9.29
CA TYR A 238 -20.19 18.77 10.56
C TYR A 238 -19.49 20.13 10.54
N ALA A 239 -18.75 20.44 9.47
CA ALA A 239 -18.03 21.70 9.33
C ALA A 239 -18.96 22.92 9.36
N GLN A 240 -20.06 22.84 8.60
CA GLN A 240 -21.05 23.91 8.47
C GLN A 240 -21.87 24.12 9.75
N LEU A 241 -22.28 23.04 10.44
CA LEU A 241 -22.99 23.10 11.72
C LEU A 241 -22.10 23.64 12.86
N ILE A 242 -20.84 23.18 12.96
CA ILE A 242 -19.89 23.70 13.96
C ILE A 242 -19.66 25.21 13.74
N ALA A 243 -19.50 25.60 12.47
CA ALA A 243 -19.30 27.00 12.09
C ALA A 243 -20.57 27.87 12.19
N GLU A 244 -21.76 27.29 12.28
CA GLU A 244 -23.04 27.98 12.51
C GLU A 244 -23.33 28.13 14.02
N ALA A 245 -23.14 27.05 14.79
CA ALA A 245 -23.45 27.01 16.22
C ALA A 245 -22.43 27.75 17.11
N SER A 246 -21.28 28.16 16.56
CA SER A 246 -20.23 28.86 17.31
C SER A 246 -19.37 29.76 16.41
N ASN A 247 -18.32 29.21 15.78
CA ASN A 247 -17.57 29.82 14.69
C ASN A 247 -16.74 28.75 13.96
N TRP A 248 -16.18 29.09 12.78
CA TRP A 248 -15.44 28.14 11.96
C TRP A 248 -14.16 27.58 12.64
N ARG A 249 -13.61 28.27 13.63
CA ARG A 249 -12.34 27.94 14.30
C ARG A 249 -12.48 26.69 15.19
N TYR A 250 -13.68 26.41 15.71
CA TYR A 250 -13.98 25.17 16.43
C TYR A 250 -13.81 23.90 15.59
N ASN A 251 -13.82 23.99 14.24
CA ASN A 251 -13.44 22.86 13.39
C ASN A 251 -12.00 22.41 13.65
N GLY A 252 -11.08 23.35 13.88
CA GLY A 252 -9.70 23.04 14.26
C GLY A 252 -9.60 22.26 15.55
N ILE A 253 -10.44 22.59 16.56
CA ILE A 253 -10.49 21.87 17.83
C ILE A 253 -10.91 20.40 17.62
N LEU A 254 -11.88 20.13 16.75
CA LEU A 254 -12.28 18.75 16.43
C LEU A 254 -11.13 17.98 15.75
N VAL A 255 -10.39 18.62 14.83
CA VAL A 255 -9.18 18.04 14.20
C VAL A 255 -8.10 17.74 15.24
N CYS A 256 -7.83 18.68 16.15
CA CYS A 256 -6.84 18.53 17.22
C CYS A 256 -7.21 17.40 18.18
N VAL A 257 -8.47 17.29 18.60
CA VAL A 257 -8.93 16.20 19.49
C VAL A 257 -8.80 14.85 18.80
N TRP A 258 -9.19 14.75 17.53
CA TRP A 258 -9.05 13.48 16.77
C TRP A 258 -7.59 13.04 16.64
N ASN A 259 -6.71 13.96 16.24
CA ASN A 259 -5.29 13.66 16.05
C ASN A 259 -4.54 13.47 17.40
N PHE A 260 -4.97 14.13 18.48
CA PHE A 260 -4.50 13.85 19.83
C PHE A 260 -4.89 12.43 20.30
N LEU A 261 -6.12 11.99 20.06
CA LEU A 261 -6.51 10.58 20.31
C LEU A 261 -5.68 9.62 19.45
N GLY A 262 -5.42 9.95 18.18
CA GLY A 262 -4.53 9.19 17.30
C GLY A 262 -3.09 9.08 17.83
N LEU A 263 -2.53 10.16 18.37
CA LEU A 263 -1.23 10.20 19.03
C LEU A 263 -1.20 9.28 20.25
N LEU A 264 -2.23 9.32 21.11
CA LEU A 264 -2.35 8.41 22.25
C LEU A 264 -2.45 6.94 21.81
N PHE A 265 -3.24 6.64 20.77
CA PHE A 265 -3.37 5.28 20.26
C PHE A 265 -2.04 4.73 19.71
N VAL A 266 -1.28 5.52 18.94
CA VAL A 266 0.08 5.14 18.52
C VAL A 266 1.02 4.98 19.72
N TRP A 267 0.95 5.89 20.70
CA TRP A 267 1.86 5.88 21.84
C TRP A 267 1.64 4.71 22.81
N PHE A 268 0.42 4.24 22.99
CA PHE A 268 0.14 3.13 23.93
C PHE A 268 -0.03 1.77 23.26
N PHE A 269 -0.56 1.71 22.03
CA PHE A 269 -0.96 0.44 21.42
C PHE A 269 -0.15 0.06 20.17
N TYR A 270 0.45 1.02 19.45
CA TYR A 270 1.37 0.68 18.35
C TYR A 270 2.80 0.46 18.86
N LYS A 271 3.39 -0.64 18.41
CA LYS A 271 4.78 -1.01 18.64
C LYS A 271 5.42 -1.27 17.29
N ASP A 272 6.63 -0.74 17.09
CA ASP A 272 7.39 -1.02 15.88
C ASP A 272 7.70 -2.53 15.80
N PRO A 273 7.63 -3.16 14.60
CA PRO A 273 8.03 -4.54 14.43
C PRO A 273 9.53 -4.70 14.74
N PRO A 274 9.98 -5.87 15.25
CA PRO A 274 11.38 -6.10 15.58
C PRO A 274 12.24 -5.97 14.31
N LYS A 275 13.23 -5.05 14.35
CA LYS A 275 14.10 -4.82 13.19
C LYS A 275 14.99 -6.05 12.95
N PRO A 276 15.12 -6.55 11.71
CA PRO A 276 15.96 -7.70 11.40
C PRO A 276 17.44 -7.40 11.67
N ALA A 277 18.23 -8.40 12.06
CA ALA A 277 19.60 -8.21 12.56
C ALA A 277 20.55 -7.40 11.65
N ASN A 278 20.32 -7.41 10.33
CA ASN A 278 21.09 -6.64 9.35
C ASN A 278 20.50 -5.22 9.14
N VAL A 279 20.31 -4.45 10.22
CA VAL A 279 19.92 -3.03 10.10
C VAL A 279 21.13 -2.22 9.62
N LEU A 280 20.96 -1.46 8.53
CA LEU A 280 21.93 -0.45 8.11
C LEU A 280 22.16 0.56 9.24
N SER A 281 23.41 1.00 9.40
CA SER A 281 23.76 2.07 10.35
C SER A 281 22.96 3.33 10.07
N ARG A 282 22.65 4.14 11.10
CA ARG A 282 21.96 5.43 10.93
C ARG A 282 22.65 6.32 9.90
N LYS A 283 23.99 6.29 9.84
CA LYS A 283 24.80 7.02 8.85
C LYS A 283 24.65 6.46 7.43
N GLU A 284 24.49 5.14 7.29
CA GLU A 284 24.30 4.46 6.01
C GLU A 284 22.89 4.73 5.45
N ILE A 285 21.85 4.65 6.28
CA ILE A 285 20.47 5.04 5.92
C ILE A 285 20.46 6.50 5.43
N LEU A 286 21.09 7.42 6.18
CA LEU A 286 21.18 8.83 5.80
C LEU A 286 21.92 9.02 4.47
N SER A 287 22.98 8.23 4.21
CA SER A 287 23.73 8.27 2.93
C SER A 287 22.99 7.64 1.73
N GLN A 288 21.83 7.01 1.96
CA GLN A 288 20.96 6.42 0.93
C GLN A 288 19.73 7.31 0.63
N VAL A 289 19.57 8.44 1.33
CA VAL A 289 18.54 9.43 1.01
C VAL A 289 19.02 10.33 -0.11
N ASP A 290 18.23 10.42 -1.18
CA ASP A 290 18.48 11.38 -2.27
C ASP A 290 18.01 12.79 -1.89
N TYR A 291 18.92 13.55 -1.27
CA TYR A 291 18.71 14.96 -0.97
C TYR A 291 18.72 15.86 -2.22
N ILE A 292 19.38 15.46 -3.31
CA ILE A 292 19.55 16.31 -4.50
C ILE A 292 18.31 16.21 -5.38
N GLY A 293 17.88 15.00 -5.73
CA GLY A 293 16.59 14.81 -6.40
C GLY A 293 15.42 15.25 -5.53
N GLY A 294 15.53 15.12 -4.20
CA GLY A 294 14.61 15.74 -3.24
C GLY A 294 14.49 17.26 -3.39
N ALA A 295 15.62 17.98 -3.33
CA ALA A 295 15.63 19.44 -3.48
C ALA A 295 15.14 19.90 -4.86
N LEU A 296 15.55 19.21 -5.94
CA LEU A 296 15.14 19.52 -7.31
C LEU A 296 13.64 19.27 -7.54
N SER A 297 13.10 18.14 -7.06
CA SER A 297 11.68 17.82 -7.23
C SER A 297 10.76 18.68 -6.37
N ILE A 298 11.04 18.85 -5.07
CA ILE A 298 10.23 19.68 -4.17
C ILE A 298 10.31 21.14 -4.59
N GLY A 299 11.52 21.68 -4.77
CA GLY A 299 11.73 23.07 -5.18
C GLY A 299 11.12 23.35 -6.56
N GLY A 300 11.29 22.43 -7.50
CA GLY A 300 10.72 22.55 -8.85
C GLY A 300 9.20 22.59 -8.86
N VAL A 301 8.53 21.67 -8.15
CA VAL A 301 7.07 21.66 -8.02
C VAL A 301 6.58 22.92 -7.29
N LEU A 302 7.26 23.35 -6.22
CA LEU A 302 6.86 24.52 -5.44
C LEU A 302 6.99 25.82 -6.27
N CYS A 303 8.10 26.05 -6.96
CA CYS A 303 8.28 27.22 -7.83
C CYS A 303 7.31 27.21 -9.03
N PHE A 304 7.10 26.04 -9.65
CA PHE A 304 6.11 25.87 -10.72
C PHE A 304 4.68 26.24 -10.26
N MET A 305 4.31 25.83 -9.04
CA MET A 305 3.00 26.15 -8.48
C MET A 305 2.88 27.59 -8.00
N MET A 306 3.96 28.21 -7.52
CA MET A 306 3.99 29.66 -7.25
C MET A 306 3.69 30.48 -8.50
N GLY A 307 4.39 30.21 -9.60
CA GLY A 307 4.11 30.86 -10.88
C GLY A 307 2.67 30.63 -11.35
N MET A 308 2.19 29.38 -11.33
CA MET A 308 0.85 29.06 -11.81
C MET A 308 -0.26 29.68 -10.94
N GLN A 309 -0.11 29.78 -9.62
CA GLN A 309 -1.15 30.31 -8.73
C GLN A 309 -1.13 31.85 -8.62
N TRP A 310 0.00 32.50 -8.87
CA TRP A 310 0.08 33.96 -8.95
C TRP A 310 -0.44 34.51 -10.29
N GLY A 311 -0.22 33.77 -11.39
CA GLY A 311 -0.62 34.17 -12.74
C GLY A 311 -2.13 34.34 -12.92
N GLY A 312 -2.56 35.54 -13.31
CA GLY A 312 -3.93 35.86 -13.68
C GLY A 312 -4.91 36.10 -12.52
N ASN A 313 -4.44 35.99 -11.28
CA ASN A 313 -5.19 36.36 -10.07
C ASN A 313 -4.50 37.55 -9.37
N GLN A 314 -3.36 37.30 -8.72
CA GLN A 314 -2.62 38.35 -7.99
C GLN A 314 -1.71 39.19 -8.88
N TYR A 315 -1.17 38.60 -9.96
CA TYR A 315 -0.24 39.27 -10.87
C TYR A 315 -0.56 38.92 -12.33
N PRO A 316 -0.34 39.84 -13.30
CA PRO A 316 -0.44 39.53 -14.72
C PRO A 316 0.50 38.38 -15.12
N TRP A 317 0.08 37.52 -16.05
CA TRP A 317 0.89 36.40 -16.56
C TRP A 317 2.23 36.83 -17.18
N SER A 318 2.35 38.08 -17.62
CA SER A 318 3.58 38.69 -18.13
C SER A 318 4.53 39.22 -17.04
N SER A 319 4.12 39.20 -15.77
CA SER A 319 4.94 39.69 -14.66
C SER A 319 6.17 38.80 -14.44
N ALA A 320 7.33 39.42 -14.21
CA ALA A 320 8.54 38.70 -13.80
C ALA A 320 8.32 37.89 -12.51
N HIS A 321 7.44 38.38 -11.61
CA HIS A 321 7.04 37.69 -10.37
C HIS A 321 6.31 36.36 -10.63
N VAL A 322 5.69 36.21 -11.81
CA VAL A 322 5.01 34.97 -12.26
C VAL A 322 5.97 34.12 -13.07
N LEU A 323 6.62 34.72 -14.08
CA LEU A 323 7.42 33.98 -15.06
C LEU A 323 8.72 33.40 -14.47
N ALA A 324 9.41 34.13 -13.58
CA ALA A 324 10.65 33.65 -12.98
C ALA A 324 10.48 32.34 -12.18
N PRO A 325 9.58 32.23 -11.19
CA PRO A 325 9.36 30.97 -10.47
C PRO A 325 8.73 29.90 -11.37
N PHE A 326 7.87 30.26 -12.34
CA PHE A 326 7.27 29.29 -13.26
C PHE A 326 8.33 28.59 -14.13
N ILE A 327 9.22 29.37 -14.75
CA ILE A 327 10.29 28.86 -15.62
C ILE A 327 11.36 28.12 -14.80
N LEU A 328 11.76 28.68 -13.65
CA LEU A 328 12.68 28.01 -12.72
C LEU A 328 12.13 26.65 -12.26
N GLY A 329 10.84 26.59 -11.95
CA GLY A 329 10.15 25.35 -11.57
C GLY A 329 10.22 24.28 -12.66
N ILE A 330 9.95 24.66 -13.91
CA ILE A 330 10.10 23.76 -15.07
C ILE A 330 11.54 23.28 -15.22
N ILE A 331 12.53 24.19 -15.13
CA ILE A 331 13.96 23.85 -15.23
C ILE A 331 14.36 22.86 -14.12
N MET A 332 13.94 23.09 -12.87
CA MET A 332 14.22 22.20 -11.75
C MET A 332 13.54 20.83 -11.87
N ILE A 333 12.31 20.77 -12.40
CA ILE A 333 11.62 19.49 -12.67
C ILE A 333 12.33 18.71 -13.79
N VAL A 334 12.79 19.38 -14.85
CA VAL A 334 13.59 18.72 -15.91
C VAL A 334 14.94 18.26 -15.37
N ALA A 335 15.62 19.10 -14.58
CA ALA A 335 16.88 18.76 -13.92
C ALA A 335 16.72 17.58 -12.94
N PHE A 336 15.59 17.48 -12.23
CA PHE A 336 15.25 16.32 -11.40
C PHE A 336 15.22 15.04 -12.24
N PHE A 337 14.47 14.98 -13.34
CA PHE A 337 14.42 13.78 -14.18
C PHE A 337 15.77 13.44 -14.83
N VAL A 338 16.55 14.45 -15.24
CA VAL A 338 17.92 14.28 -15.76
C VAL A 338 18.85 13.67 -14.70
N TYR A 339 18.80 14.19 -13.47
CA TYR A 339 19.57 13.68 -12.34
C TYR A 339 19.16 12.25 -11.95
N GLU A 340 17.86 12.02 -11.78
CA GLU A 340 17.25 10.75 -11.37
C GLU A 340 17.55 9.58 -12.32
N ILE A 341 17.61 9.85 -13.63
CA ILE A 341 17.79 8.79 -14.65
C ILE A 341 19.27 8.49 -14.91
N TRP A 342 20.19 9.46 -14.75
CA TRP A 342 21.60 9.33 -15.16
C TRP A 342 22.64 9.49 -14.04
N ILE A 343 22.31 10.12 -12.92
CA ILE A 343 23.29 10.55 -11.89
C ILE A 343 22.96 9.94 -10.50
N ALA A 344 21.68 9.78 -10.17
CA ALA A 344 21.23 9.34 -8.85
C ALA A 344 21.72 7.92 -8.51
N LYS A 345 22.54 7.82 -7.44
CA LYS A 345 23.03 6.52 -6.92
C LYS A 345 21.96 5.72 -6.19
N TYR A 346 21.03 6.42 -5.53
CA TYR A 346 19.90 5.85 -4.79
C TYR A 346 18.60 6.57 -5.24
N PRO A 347 18.15 6.35 -6.49
CA PRO A 347 17.04 7.08 -7.10
C PRO A 347 15.72 6.89 -6.33
N MET A 348 14.93 7.97 -6.27
CA MET A 348 13.65 8.05 -5.57
C MET A 348 12.57 7.14 -6.19
N CYS A 349 12.66 6.92 -7.50
CA CYS A 349 11.84 6.08 -8.35
C CYS A 349 12.73 5.01 -9.02
N PRO A 350 13.20 3.99 -8.26
CA PRO A 350 14.22 3.06 -8.74
C PRO A 350 13.74 2.25 -9.95
N PRO A 351 14.53 2.06 -11.03
CA PRO A 351 14.08 1.36 -12.24
C PRO A 351 13.48 -0.04 -12.02
N LYS A 352 13.89 -0.73 -10.94
CA LYS A 352 13.32 -2.01 -10.46
C LYS A 352 11.81 -1.98 -10.25
N LEU A 353 11.25 -0.81 -9.90
CA LEU A 353 9.80 -0.57 -9.71
C LEU A 353 8.97 -1.03 -10.92
N PHE A 354 9.55 -0.95 -12.11
CA PHE A 354 8.91 -1.27 -13.38
C PHE A 354 9.16 -2.71 -13.85
N THR A 355 9.97 -3.53 -13.16
CA THR A 355 10.39 -4.85 -13.65
C THR A 355 9.23 -5.85 -13.77
N LYS A 356 8.29 -5.90 -12.82
CA LYS A 356 7.13 -6.80 -12.87
C LYS A 356 6.18 -6.49 -14.04
N ALA A 357 5.83 -5.21 -14.24
CA ALA A 357 4.74 -4.82 -15.14
C ALA A 357 4.87 -3.40 -15.74
N LYS A 358 6.06 -2.99 -16.19
CA LYS A 358 6.43 -1.64 -16.70
C LYS A 358 5.28 -0.82 -17.30
N ARG A 359 4.62 -1.36 -18.32
CA ARG A 359 3.51 -0.67 -19.03
C ARG A 359 2.33 -0.35 -18.11
N THR A 360 1.85 -1.30 -17.31
CA THR A 360 0.74 -1.08 -16.39
C THR A 360 1.13 -0.11 -15.28
N THR A 361 2.34 -0.23 -14.72
CA THR A 361 2.85 0.68 -13.67
C THR A 361 2.97 2.13 -14.17
N ILE A 362 3.51 2.37 -15.38
CA ILE A 362 3.59 3.73 -15.94
C ILE A 362 2.17 4.31 -16.17
N ILE A 363 1.28 3.53 -16.79
CA ILE A 363 -0.07 3.99 -17.13
C ILE A 363 -0.90 4.28 -15.87
N ILE A 364 -0.80 3.46 -14.83
CA ILE A 364 -1.58 3.68 -13.60
C ILE A 364 -1.11 4.91 -12.81
N LEU A 365 0.20 5.24 -12.84
CA LEU A 365 0.72 6.48 -12.27
C LEU A 365 0.26 7.71 -13.06
N LEU A 366 0.25 7.64 -14.40
CA LEU A 366 -0.31 8.72 -15.24
C LEU A 366 -1.82 8.92 -15.01
N ILE A 367 -2.59 7.83 -14.91
CA ILE A 367 -4.03 7.91 -14.56
C ILE A 367 -4.19 8.52 -13.15
N THR A 368 -3.32 8.18 -12.19
CA THR A 368 -3.35 8.75 -10.84
C THR A 368 -3.12 10.26 -10.83
N PHE A 369 -2.20 10.77 -11.66
CA PHE A 369 -1.95 12.20 -11.81
C PHE A 369 -3.20 12.96 -12.30
N PHE A 370 -3.73 12.57 -13.46
CA PHE A 370 -4.86 13.28 -14.08
C PHE A 370 -6.19 13.05 -13.35
N SER A 371 -6.41 11.89 -12.71
CA SER A 371 -7.59 11.68 -11.85
C SER A 371 -7.50 12.42 -10.51
N GLY A 372 -6.28 12.66 -9.99
CA GLY A 372 -6.05 13.53 -8.84
C GLY A 372 -6.64 14.93 -9.04
N GLY A 373 -6.37 15.56 -10.19
CA GLY A 373 -6.96 16.87 -10.55
C GLY A 373 -8.48 16.88 -10.48
N ASN A 374 -9.14 15.90 -11.12
CA ASN A 374 -10.61 15.75 -11.06
C ASN A 374 -11.14 15.52 -9.63
N PHE A 375 -10.41 14.79 -8.78
CA PHE A 375 -10.82 14.52 -7.40
C PHE A 375 -10.79 15.76 -6.50
N PHE A 376 -9.68 16.52 -6.48
CA PHE A 376 -9.60 17.72 -5.64
C PHE A 376 -10.52 18.83 -6.14
N VAL A 377 -10.78 18.91 -7.44
CA VAL A 377 -11.82 19.78 -8.00
C VAL A 377 -13.20 19.37 -7.49
N LEU A 378 -13.63 18.12 -7.64
CA LEU A 378 -14.94 17.67 -7.12
C LEU A 378 -15.07 17.90 -5.62
N LEU A 379 -14.04 17.54 -4.85
CA LEU A 379 -13.99 17.66 -3.39
C LEU A 379 -14.11 19.11 -2.88
N LEU A 380 -13.51 20.08 -3.57
CA LEU A 380 -13.30 21.43 -3.04
C LEU A 380 -14.05 22.53 -3.81
N PHE A 381 -14.32 22.35 -5.12
CA PHE A 381 -15.19 23.27 -5.86
C PHE A 381 -16.66 23.03 -5.55
N TRP A 382 -17.12 21.78 -5.38
CA TRP A 382 -18.54 21.53 -5.18
C TRP A 382 -19.13 22.17 -3.90
N PRO A 383 -18.46 22.13 -2.72
CA PRO A 383 -18.98 22.83 -1.54
C PRO A 383 -19.07 24.35 -1.74
N THR A 384 -18.09 24.98 -2.39
CA THR A 384 -18.12 26.42 -2.68
C THR A 384 -19.16 26.78 -3.74
N GLN A 385 -19.32 25.95 -4.78
CA GLN A 385 -20.40 26.09 -5.76
C GLN A 385 -21.77 25.98 -5.10
N ILE A 386 -21.96 25.07 -4.15
CA ILE A 386 -23.23 24.96 -3.45
C ILE A 386 -23.55 26.25 -2.71
N TYR A 387 -22.60 26.74 -1.91
CA TYR A 387 -22.74 27.98 -1.14
C TYR A 387 -23.08 29.17 -2.07
N ASN A 388 -22.37 29.30 -3.18
CA ASN A 388 -22.46 30.43 -4.11
C ASN A 388 -23.66 30.36 -5.10
N VAL A 389 -24.21 29.17 -5.39
CA VAL A 389 -25.26 28.98 -6.42
C VAL A 389 -26.60 28.51 -5.87
N TYR A 390 -26.61 27.75 -4.76
CA TYR A 390 -27.83 27.15 -4.19
C TYR A 390 -28.19 27.67 -2.78
N GLY A 391 -27.42 28.63 -2.25
CA GLY A 391 -27.63 29.24 -0.94
C GLY A 391 -26.63 28.79 0.12
N ASP A 392 -26.43 29.68 1.08
CA ASP A 392 -25.50 29.60 2.21
C ASP A 392 -26.02 28.75 3.39
N ASP A 393 -27.25 28.24 3.29
CA ASP A 393 -27.95 27.58 4.39
C ASP A 393 -27.21 26.32 4.87
N PRO A 394 -26.81 26.21 6.16
CA PRO A 394 -25.62 25.42 6.49
C PRO A 394 -25.90 23.92 6.45
N VAL A 395 -27.12 23.56 6.85
CA VAL A 395 -27.70 22.21 6.73
C VAL A 395 -27.82 21.80 5.25
N GLY A 396 -28.33 22.66 4.37
CA GLY A 396 -28.47 22.37 2.95
C GLY A 396 -27.13 22.27 2.23
N VAL A 397 -26.17 23.17 2.52
CA VAL A 397 -24.79 23.09 2.00
C VAL A 397 -24.17 21.73 2.30
N GLY A 398 -24.34 21.26 3.54
CA GLY A 398 -23.89 19.93 3.95
C GLY A 398 -24.64 18.78 3.25
N ILE A 399 -25.98 18.80 3.20
CA ILE A 399 -26.80 17.74 2.58
C ILE A 399 -26.51 17.64 1.06
N ARG A 400 -26.40 18.77 0.37
CA ARG A 400 -26.07 18.86 -1.08
C ARG A 400 -24.67 18.31 -1.39
N SER A 401 -23.80 18.21 -0.39
CA SER A 401 -22.43 17.69 -0.52
C SER A 401 -22.29 16.19 -0.24
N LEU A 402 -23.28 15.54 0.39
CA LEU A 402 -23.29 14.10 0.68
C LEU A 402 -22.97 13.18 -0.52
N PRO A 403 -23.38 13.47 -1.77
CA PRO A 403 -23.01 12.68 -2.94
C PRO A 403 -21.51 12.41 -3.11
N ILE A 404 -20.64 13.30 -2.63
CA ILE A 404 -19.19 13.19 -2.84
C ILE A 404 -18.59 12.04 -2.03
N GLY A 405 -18.71 12.09 -0.70
CA GLY A 405 -18.11 11.08 0.17
C GLY A 405 -18.68 9.69 -0.10
N PHE A 406 -20.01 9.58 -0.15
CA PHE A 406 -20.68 8.29 -0.41
C PHE A 406 -20.48 7.80 -1.85
N GLY A 407 -20.43 8.69 -2.84
CA GLY A 407 -20.12 8.34 -4.23
C GLY A 407 -18.71 7.79 -4.36
N ILE A 408 -17.69 8.48 -3.83
CA ILE A 408 -16.29 8.08 -3.92
C ILE A 408 -16.05 6.74 -3.20
N ILE A 409 -16.57 6.54 -1.99
CA ILE A 409 -16.43 5.25 -1.30
C ILE A 409 -17.20 4.15 -2.05
N GLY A 410 -18.43 4.42 -2.52
CA GLY A 410 -19.22 3.47 -3.29
C GLY A 410 -18.52 3.00 -4.57
N GLY A 411 -17.95 3.93 -5.33
CA GLY A 411 -17.17 3.66 -6.54
C GLY A 411 -15.91 2.84 -6.26
N ALA A 412 -15.17 3.21 -5.20
CA ALA A 412 -13.99 2.47 -4.76
C ALA A 412 -14.34 1.02 -4.35
N VAL A 413 -15.36 0.83 -3.50
CA VAL A 413 -15.81 -0.50 -3.04
C VAL A 413 -16.26 -1.37 -4.22
N VAL A 414 -17.07 -0.84 -5.14
CA VAL A 414 -17.54 -1.60 -6.30
C VAL A 414 -16.37 -1.97 -7.23
N ALA A 415 -15.46 -1.05 -7.53
CA ALA A 415 -14.30 -1.35 -8.36
C ALA A 415 -13.37 -2.40 -7.72
N LEU A 416 -13.09 -2.31 -6.42
CA LEU A 416 -12.27 -3.28 -5.69
C LEU A 416 -12.93 -4.67 -5.61
N ILE A 417 -14.27 -4.75 -5.55
CA ILE A 417 -15.02 -6.02 -5.63
C ILE A 417 -15.00 -6.59 -7.06
N LEU A 418 -15.03 -5.75 -8.10
CA LEU A 418 -15.02 -6.19 -9.50
C LEU A 418 -13.66 -6.76 -9.94
N ILE A 419 -12.53 -6.28 -9.41
CA ILE A 419 -11.18 -6.78 -9.77
C ILE A 419 -11.06 -8.32 -9.59
N PRO A 420 -11.33 -8.92 -8.41
CA PRO A 420 -11.27 -10.37 -8.24
C PRO A 420 -12.39 -11.12 -8.97
N ILE A 421 -13.63 -10.58 -9.02
CA ILE A 421 -14.76 -11.24 -9.69
C ILE A 421 -14.52 -11.38 -11.20
N THR A 422 -13.96 -10.34 -11.84
CA THR A 422 -13.61 -10.38 -13.27
C THR A 422 -12.34 -11.17 -13.56
N GLY A 423 -11.60 -11.59 -12.53
CA GLY A 423 -10.33 -12.32 -12.67
C GLY A 423 -9.17 -11.44 -13.11
N GLY A 424 -9.08 -10.20 -12.61
CA GLY A 424 -7.97 -9.28 -12.90
C GLY A 424 -8.13 -8.44 -14.17
N ARG A 425 -9.34 -8.34 -14.73
CA ARG A 425 -9.63 -7.58 -15.97
C ARG A 425 -9.75 -6.07 -15.73
N ILE A 426 -8.67 -5.48 -15.19
CA ILE A 426 -8.65 -4.07 -14.78
C ILE A 426 -8.93 -3.11 -15.93
N LYS A 427 -8.60 -3.47 -17.17
CA LYS A 427 -8.80 -2.61 -18.34
C LYS A 427 -10.26 -2.17 -18.49
N MET A 428 -11.20 -3.11 -18.42
CA MET A 428 -12.63 -2.81 -18.57
C MET A 428 -13.18 -2.01 -17.40
N ILE A 429 -12.72 -2.30 -16.17
CA ILE A 429 -13.11 -1.56 -14.97
C ILE A 429 -12.68 -0.09 -15.09
N PHE A 430 -11.43 0.14 -15.52
CA PHE A 430 -10.88 1.48 -15.69
C PHE A 430 -11.51 2.25 -16.85
N ILE A 431 -11.77 1.61 -18.00
CA ILE A 431 -12.49 2.27 -19.10
C ILE A 431 -13.89 2.74 -18.64
N ILE A 432 -14.62 1.90 -17.90
CA ILE A 432 -15.95 2.27 -17.39
C ILE A 432 -15.86 3.38 -16.33
N ALA A 433 -14.95 3.26 -15.35
CA ALA A 433 -14.80 4.24 -14.27
C ALA A 433 -14.30 5.60 -14.78
N THR A 434 -13.33 5.62 -15.69
CA THR A 434 -12.81 6.86 -16.31
C THR A 434 -13.82 7.50 -17.27
N ALA A 435 -14.55 6.73 -18.08
CA ALA A 435 -15.62 7.27 -18.92
C ALA A 435 -16.74 7.90 -18.08
N MET A 436 -17.16 7.22 -17.01
CA MET A 436 -18.15 7.72 -16.04
C MET A 436 -17.66 8.99 -15.33
N MET A 437 -16.43 9.00 -14.80
CA MET A 437 -15.81 10.20 -14.25
C MET A 437 -15.85 11.36 -15.25
N THR A 438 -15.38 11.15 -16.47
CA THR A 438 -15.27 12.19 -17.51
C THR A 438 -16.63 12.75 -17.90
N ALA A 439 -17.58 11.87 -18.23
CA ALA A 439 -18.90 12.25 -18.70
C ALA A 439 -19.70 12.98 -17.60
N PHE A 440 -19.70 12.46 -16.38
CA PHE A 440 -20.49 13.05 -15.29
C PHE A 440 -19.83 14.27 -14.66
N CYS A 441 -18.49 14.35 -14.53
CA CYS A 441 -17.83 15.60 -14.15
C CYS A 441 -18.11 16.71 -15.17
N GLY A 442 -17.98 16.40 -16.46
CA GLY A 442 -18.30 17.34 -17.54
C GLY A 442 -19.76 17.80 -17.54
N ALA A 443 -20.69 16.88 -17.22
CA ALA A 443 -22.12 17.17 -17.18
C ALA A 443 -22.51 18.16 -16.07
N ILE A 444 -21.73 18.30 -14.98
CA ILE A 444 -22.01 19.30 -13.93
C ILE A 444 -21.98 20.74 -14.50
N SER A 445 -21.33 20.98 -15.64
CA SER A 445 -21.37 22.27 -16.35
C SER A 445 -22.77 22.73 -16.80
N ILE A 446 -23.81 21.89 -16.74
CA ILE A 446 -25.20 22.32 -16.98
C ILE A 446 -25.86 22.97 -15.74
N SER A 447 -25.14 23.11 -14.62
CA SER A 447 -25.65 23.69 -13.38
C SER A 447 -26.34 25.06 -13.58
N THR A 448 -27.50 25.21 -12.97
CA THR A 448 -28.23 26.48 -12.79
C THR A 448 -28.90 26.49 -11.42
N PRO A 449 -29.21 27.66 -10.82
CA PRO A 449 -29.83 27.72 -9.49
C PRO A 449 -31.11 26.87 -9.33
N HIS A 450 -31.82 26.61 -10.44
CA HIS A 450 -33.09 25.89 -10.46
C HIS A 450 -32.99 24.37 -10.70
N ASN A 451 -31.81 23.81 -11.01
CA ASN A 451 -31.68 22.40 -11.45
C ASN A 451 -30.97 21.46 -10.47
N LEU A 452 -30.89 21.84 -9.19
CA LEU A 452 -30.24 21.09 -8.09
C LEU A 452 -30.59 19.58 -8.06
N GLY A 453 -31.85 19.21 -8.33
CA GLY A 453 -32.29 17.81 -8.36
C GLY A 453 -31.58 16.95 -9.42
N VAL A 454 -31.19 17.56 -10.55
CA VAL A 454 -30.37 16.89 -11.58
C VAL A 454 -28.92 16.81 -11.11
N MET A 455 -28.40 17.86 -10.46
CA MET A 455 -27.02 17.89 -9.97
C MET A 455 -26.73 16.79 -8.95
N TYR A 456 -27.64 16.48 -8.04
CA TYR A 456 -27.51 15.33 -7.13
C TYR A 456 -27.17 14.03 -7.87
N VAL A 457 -27.83 13.76 -9.00
CA VAL A 457 -27.60 12.56 -9.81
C VAL A 457 -26.24 12.64 -10.50
N LEU A 458 -25.92 13.76 -11.14
CA LEU A 458 -24.66 13.93 -11.88
C LEU A 458 -23.45 13.83 -10.96
N VAL A 459 -23.46 14.54 -9.82
CA VAL A 459 -22.37 14.53 -8.84
C VAL A 459 -22.21 13.14 -8.24
N THR A 460 -23.30 12.43 -7.90
CA THR A 460 -23.22 11.04 -7.40
C THR A 460 -22.47 10.13 -8.36
N PHE A 461 -22.80 10.15 -9.67
CA PHE A 461 -22.12 9.33 -10.67
C PHE A 461 -20.70 9.83 -10.99
N ALA A 462 -20.45 11.14 -10.95
CA ALA A 462 -19.12 11.72 -11.13
C ALA A 462 -18.17 11.25 -10.01
N SER A 463 -18.59 11.40 -8.75
CA SER A 463 -17.89 10.94 -7.56
C SER A 463 -17.70 9.43 -7.53
N PHE A 464 -18.70 8.65 -7.97
CA PHE A 464 -18.56 7.20 -8.14
C PHE A 464 -17.53 6.82 -9.21
N GLY A 465 -17.47 7.57 -10.32
CA GLY A 465 -16.40 7.45 -11.32
C GLY A 465 -15.02 7.71 -10.74
N VAL A 466 -14.84 8.84 -10.03
CA VAL A 466 -13.58 9.22 -9.35
C VAL A 466 -13.12 8.13 -8.37
N GLY A 467 -14.02 7.66 -7.49
CA GLY A 467 -13.72 6.61 -6.52
C GLY A 467 -13.33 5.27 -7.17
N GLY A 468 -14.01 4.92 -8.27
CA GLY A 468 -13.70 3.74 -9.08
C GLY A 468 -12.36 3.81 -9.85
N VAL A 469 -11.68 4.96 -9.85
CA VAL A 469 -10.33 5.13 -10.42
C VAL A 469 -9.27 5.18 -9.32
N ILE A 470 -9.41 6.07 -8.33
CA ILE A 470 -8.28 6.47 -7.46
C ILE A 470 -7.85 5.40 -6.46
N ILE A 471 -8.78 4.82 -5.70
CA ILE A 471 -8.44 3.79 -4.71
C ILE A 471 -7.95 2.50 -5.41
N PRO A 472 -8.60 2.02 -6.49
CA PRO A 472 -8.06 0.93 -7.31
C PRO A 472 -6.68 1.22 -7.91
N SER A 473 -6.38 2.45 -8.33
CA SER A 473 -5.08 2.80 -8.91
C SER A 473 -3.94 2.54 -7.93
N SER A 474 -4.12 2.94 -6.67
CA SER A 474 -3.13 2.74 -5.60
C SER A 474 -2.86 1.25 -5.34
N ILE A 475 -3.92 0.43 -5.28
CA ILE A 475 -3.81 -1.02 -5.03
C ILE A 475 -3.25 -1.77 -6.26
N ILE A 476 -3.60 -1.37 -7.48
CA ILE A 476 -3.03 -1.94 -8.72
C ILE A 476 -1.54 -1.61 -8.83
N ALA A 477 -1.13 -0.39 -8.48
CA ALA A 477 0.29 -0.02 -8.46
C ALA A 477 1.10 -0.90 -7.49
N GLN A 478 0.57 -1.17 -6.29
CA GLN A 478 1.16 -2.12 -5.33
C GLN A 478 1.26 -3.56 -5.90
N ILE A 479 0.22 -4.08 -6.56
CA ILE A 479 0.26 -5.42 -7.19
C ILE A 479 1.28 -5.49 -8.34
N CYS A 480 1.44 -4.39 -9.08
CA CYS A 480 2.34 -4.30 -10.23
C CYS A 480 3.82 -4.10 -9.86
N CYS A 481 4.17 -3.94 -8.58
CA CYS A 481 5.55 -3.67 -8.14
C CYS A 481 6.21 -4.90 -7.46
N PRO A 482 7.56 -4.99 -7.44
CA PRO A 482 8.29 -5.94 -6.61
C PRO A 482 7.93 -5.81 -5.12
N SER A 483 7.90 -6.94 -4.39
CA SER A 483 7.44 -6.97 -2.99
C SER A 483 8.33 -6.19 -2.01
N ASP A 484 9.59 -5.97 -2.38
CA ASP A 484 10.57 -5.10 -1.72
C ASP A 484 10.31 -3.59 -1.92
N LEU A 485 9.49 -3.20 -2.90
CA LEU A 485 9.25 -1.80 -3.28
C LEU A 485 7.80 -1.32 -3.05
N ILE A 486 6.99 -2.09 -2.30
CA ILE A 486 5.58 -1.76 -2.00
C ILE A 486 5.44 -0.41 -1.29
N ALA A 487 6.36 -0.09 -0.37
CA ALA A 487 6.38 1.22 0.30
C ALA A 487 6.66 2.36 -0.70
N THR A 488 7.68 2.19 -1.54
CA THR A 488 8.12 3.17 -2.54
C THR A 488 7.02 3.46 -3.58
N ILE A 489 6.37 2.44 -4.15
CA ILE A 489 5.27 2.69 -5.09
C ILE A 489 4.08 3.38 -4.41
N THR A 490 3.81 3.09 -3.14
CA THR A 490 2.69 3.72 -2.40
C THR A 490 2.98 5.20 -2.16
N ALA A 491 4.21 5.55 -1.75
CA ALA A 491 4.67 6.93 -1.62
C ALA A 491 4.61 7.69 -2.94
N ILE A 492 5.12 7.10 -4.04
CA ILE A 492 5.08 7.70 -5.38
C ILE A 492 3.65 7.92 -5.87
N THR A 493 2.77 6.92 -5.70
CA THR A 493 1.37 7.01 -6.13
C THR A 493 0.60 8.06 -5.32
N LEU A 494 0.94 8.23 -4.03
CA LEU A 494 0.38 9.28 -3.19
C LEU A 494 0.85 10.68 -3.61
N ALA A 495 2.16 10.87 -3.76
CA ALA A 495 2.74 12.14 -4.17
C ALA A 495 2.19 12.60 -5.53
N ILE A 496 2.15 11.70 -6.51
CA ILE A 496 1.64 12.00 -7.87
C ILE A 496 0.15 12.37 -7.85
N ARG A 497 -0.67 11.75 -6.98
CA ARG A 497 -2.08 12.13 -6.75
C ARG A 497 -2.20 13.57 -6.22
N TYR A 498 -1.38 13.94 -5.23
CA TYR A 498 -1.43 15.28 -4.64
C TYR A 498 -0.84 16.36 -5.56
N ILE A 499 0.23 16.08 -6.32
CA ILE A 499 0.81 17.02 -7.31
C ILE A 499 -0.18 17.28 -8.45
N GLY A 500 -0.75 16.22 -9.05
CA GLY A 500 -1.80 16.36 -10.06
C GLY A 500 -3.06 17.05 -9.53
N GLY A 501 -3.33 16.87 -8.23
CA GLY A 501 -4.36 17.59 -7.48
C GLY A 501 -4.13 19.10 -7.36
N ALA A 502 -2.95 19.52 -6.91
CA ALA A 502 -2.59 20.93 -6.77
C ALA A 502 -2.57 21.65 -8.14
N ILE A 503 -1.99 21.00 -9.16
CA ILE A 503 -1.96 21.51 -10.54
C ILE A 503 -3.38 21.64 -11.09
N GLY A 504 -4.23 20.62 -10.90
CA GLY A 504 -5.64 20.66 -11.28
C GLY A 504 -6.38 21.80 -10.58
N TYR A 505 -6.38 21.83 -9.24
CA TYR A 505 -7.10 22.84 -8.47
C TYR A 505 -6.72 24.28 -8.88
N THR A 506 -5.41 24.56 -9.04
CA THR A 506 -4.89 25.85 -9.51
C THR A 506 -5.41 26.22 -10.90
N ALA A 507 -5.26 25.31 -11.87
CA ALA A 507 -5.64 25.57 -13.27
C ALA A 507 -7.16 25.79 -13.42
N TYR A 508 -7.97 25.04 -12.68
CA TYR A 508 -9.43 25.16 -12.70
C TYR A 508 -9.87 26.46 -12.02
N TYR A 509 -9.19 26.89 -10.93
CA TYR A 509 -9.48 28.17 -10.28
C TYR A 509 -9.16 29.36 -11.18
N ASN A 510 -7.99 29.38 -11.82
CA ASN A 510 -7.62 30.51 -12.68
C ASN A 510 -8.59 30.66 -13.87
N ILE A 511 -9.09 29.55 -14.41
CA ILE A 511 -10.15 29.54 -15.43
C ILE A 511 -11.48 30.03 -14.86
N PHE A 512 -11.91 29.52 -13.69
CA PHE A 512 -13.12 29.99 -13.00
C PHE A 512 -13.08 31.51 -12.80
N TYR A 513 -12.01 32.03 -12.21
CA TYR A 513 -11.81 33.44 -11.89
C TYR A 513 -11.89 34.33 -13.14
N HIS A 514 -11.21 33.95 -14.23
CA HIS A 514 -11.21 34.71 -15.49
C HIS A 514 -12.60 34.82 -16.14
N TYR A 515 -13.41 33.76 -16.11
CA TYR A 515 -14.77 33.81 -16.65
C TYR A 515 -15.77 34.44 -15.66
N PHE A 516 -15.64 34.14 -14.37
CA PHE A 516 -16.53 34.64 -13.33
C PHE A 516 -16.46 36.17 -13.21
N THR A 517 -15.27 36.76 -13.15
CA THR A 517 -15.09 38.23 -13.11
C THR A 517 -15.80 38.92 -14.28
N ARG A 518 -15.67 38.38 -15.51
CA ARG A 518 -16.40 38.87 -16.68
C ARG A 518 -17.93 38.79 -16.53
N TYR A 519 -18.46 37.70 -15.98
CA TYR A 519 -19.91 37.55 -15.75
C TYR A 519 -20.41 38.43 -14.59
N ALA A 520 -19.60 38.67 -13.56
CA ALA A 520 -19.93 39.62 -12.50
C ALA A 520 -20.08 41.05 -13.05
N THR A 521 -19.17 41.50 -13.92
CA THR A 521 -19.28 42.82 -14.57
C THR A 521 -20.50 42.93 -15.50
N ASP A 522 -20.77 41.92 -16.33
CA ASP A 522 -21.89 41.93 -17.28
C ASP A 522 -23.26 41.74 -16.60
N ILE A 523 -23.37 40.82 -15.64
CA ILE A 523 -24.66 40.40 -15.06
C ILE A 523 -24.96 41.14 -13.77
N VAL A 524 -24.01 41.24 -12.83
CA VAL A 524 -24.24 41.90 -11.54
C VAL A 524 -24.12 43.42 -11.68
N ALA A 525 -22.93 43.93 -12.04
CA ALA A 525 -22.70 45.37 -12.16
C ALA A 525 -23.59 46.02 -13.24
N THR A 526 -23.56 45.50 -14.47
CA THR A 526 -24.27 46.13 -15.60
C THR A 526 -25.76 45.82 -15.61
N LYS A 527 -26.17 44.55 -15.69
CA LYS A 527 -27.59 44.19 -15.86
C LYS A 527 -28.42 44.32 -14.59
N ALA A 528 -27.91 43.89 -13.44
CA ALA A 528 -28.67 43.86 -12.20
C ALA A 528 -28.63 45.19 -11.43
N ILE A 529 -27.46 45.83 -11.30
CA ILE A 529 -27.34 47.08 -10.54
C ILE A 529 -27.68 48.30 -11.41
N ILE A 530 -27.02 48.47 -12.56
CA ILE A 530 -27.20 49.67 -13.41
C ILE A 530 -28.51 49.64 -14.21
N LEU A 531 -28.77 48.60 -15.02
CA LEU A 531 -29.91 48.60 -15.95
C LEU A 531 -31.29 48.43 -15.28
N GLN A 532 -31.35 47.90 -14.06
CA GLN A 532 -32.57 47.91 -13.22
C GLN A 532 -32.77 49.24 -12.46
N GLY A 533 -31.80 50.16 -12.53
CA GLY A 533 -31.84 51.41 -11.79
C GLY A 533 -31.73 51.27 -10.28
N ILE A 534 -30.96 50.28 -9.78
CA ILE A 534 -30.65 50.17 -8.35
C ILE A 534 -29.63 51.25 -7.95
N VAL A 535 -28.59 51.46 -8.77
CA VAL A 535 -27.61 52.53 -8.60
C VAL A 535 -27.44 53.28 -9.92
N SER A 536 -27.35 54.61 -9.84
CA SER A 536 -27.09 55.47 -11.02
C SER A 536 -25.71 55.18 -11.64
N PRO A 537 -25.57 55.17 -12.98
CA PRO A 537 -24.27 55.04 -13.66
C PRO A 537 -23.19 56.05 -13.20
N ALA A 538 -23.59 57.16 -12.56
CA ALA A 538 -22.68 58.15 -12.00
C ALA A 538 -21.86 57.66 -10.78
N TYR A 539 -22.28 56.57 -10.12
CA TYR A 539 -21.67 56.07 -8.89
C TYR A 539 -20.94 54.72 -9.09
N ILE A 540 -20.09 54.64 -10.12
CA ILE A 540 -19.33 53.43 -10.47
C ILE A 540 -18.66 52.76 -9.25
N PRO A 541 -17.99 53.46 -8.31
CA PRO A 541 -17.36 52.81 -7.15
C PRO A 541 -18.34 52.05 -6.25
N LEU A 542 -19.59 52.52 -6.12
CA LEU A 542 -20.63 51.83 -5.34
C LEU A 542 -21.15 50.58 -6.10
N VAL A 543 -21.19 50.64 -7.43
CA VAL A 543 -21.51 49.46 -8.26
C VAL A 543 -20.41 48.41 -8.15
N GLU A 544 -19.14 48.83 -8.12
CA GLU A 544 -17.98 47.96 -7.90
C GLU A 544 -18.01 47.35 -6.49
N GLU A 545 -18.24 48.15 -5.45
CA GLU A 545 -18.34 47.70 -4.05
C GLU A 545 -19.46 46.67 -3.85
N LEU A 546 -20.68 46.96 -4.29
CA LEU A 546 -21.80 46.01 -4.28
C LEU A 546 -21.47 44.72 -5.05
N THR A 547 -20.84 44.84 -6.22
CA THR A 547 -20.45 43.66 -7.02
C THR A 547 -19.37 42.82 -6.33
N LEU A 548 -18.40 43.45 -5.67
CA LEU A 548 -17.32 42.78 -4.94
C LEU A 548 -17.84 42.06 -3.69
N LEU A 549 -18.72 42.69 -2.90
CA LEU A 549 -19.33 42.05 -1.74
C LEU A 549 -20.07 40.76 -2.15
N VAL A 550 -20.86 40.79 -3.22
CA VAL A 550 -21.61 39.60 -3.66
C VAL A 550 -20.69 38.57 -4.32
N ALA A 551 -19.65 39.01 -5.04
CA ALA A 551 -18.62 38.13 -5.60
C ALA A 551 -17.78 37.41 -4.54
N ASN A 552 -17.63 38.02 -3.36
CA ASN A 552 -17.03 37.42 -2.17
C ASN A 552 -18.05 36.68 -1.28
N ALA A 553 -19.33 36.59 -1.70
CA ALA A 553 -20.42 36.04 -0.90
C ALA A 553 -20.58 36.69 0.51
N GLN A 554 -20.21 37.97 0.64
CA GLN A 554 -20.34 38.80 1.85
C GLN A 554 -21.78 39.34 1.96
N PHE A 555 -22.72 38.41 2.16
CA PHE A 555 -24.17 38.71 2.10
C PHE A 555 -24.70 39.51 3.31
N VAL A 556 -23.96 39.61 4.41
CA VAL A 556 -24.37 40.40 5.58
C VAL A 556 -23.99 41.87 5.35
N GLU A 557 -22.74 42.10 4.98
CA GLU A 557 -22.16 43.40 4.66
C GLU A 557 -22.87 44.04 3.45
N LEU A 558 -23.26 43.22 2.47
CA LEU A 558 -24.13 43.61 1.36
C LEU A 558 -25.49 44.17 1.84
N ARG A 559 -26.14 43.51 2.79
CA ARG A 559 -27.43 43.96 3.36
C ARG A 559 -27.28 45.25 4.13
N GLU A 560 -26.21 45.36 4.92
CA GLU A 560 -25.89 46.57 5.70
C GLU A 560 -25.61 47.75 4.77
N LEU A 561 -24.88 47.56 3.65
CA LEU A 561 -24.66 48.59 2.64
C LEU A 561 -25.95 48.99 1.91
N ILE A 562 -26.76 48.01 1.47
CA ILE A 562 -28.07 48.25 0.83
C ILE A 562 -29.03 49.02 1.75
N ALA A 563 -29.03 48.72 3.05
CA ALA A 563 -29.84 49.44 4.02
C ALA A 563 -29.32 50.87 4.27
N SER A 564 -28.01 51.03 4.51
CA SER A 564 -27.41 52.29 4.98
C SER A 564 -27.16 53.35 3.89
N ASP A 565 -26.90 52.96 2.64
CA ASP A 565 -26.54 53.93 1.60
C ASP A 565 -27.78 54.45 0.84
N ASP A 566 -28.07 55.75 0.95
CA ASP A 566 -29.20 56.40 0.27
C ASP A 566 -29.00 56.62 -1.24
N ARG A 567 -27.82 56.31 -1.78
CA ARG A 567 -27.57 56.23 -3.24
C ARG A 567 -28.19 54.98 -3.87
N ILE A 568 -28.63 54.00 -3.06
CA ILE A 568 -29.24 52.74 -3.49
C ILE A 568 -30.76 52.90 -3.54
N MET A 569 -31.32 52.78 -4.74
CA MET A 569 -32.76 52.84 -5.02
C MET A 569 -33.38 51.44 -4.92
N ARG A 570 -34.71 51.37 -4.72
CA ARG A 570 -35.47 50.09 -4.63
C ARG A 570 -34.89 49.13 -3.56
N LYS A 571 -34.47 49.64 -2.39
CA LYS A 571 -33.78 48.88 -1.32
C LYS A 571 -34.45 47.52 -1.01
N ASP A 572 -35.78 47.48 -0.94
CA ASP A 572 -36.57 46.26 -0.67
C ASP A 572 -36.45 45.15 -1.74
N GLU A 573 -36.15 45.51 -2.99
CA GLU A 573 -36.00 44.58 -4.12
C GLU A 573 -34.52 44.34 -4.48
N ALA A 574 -33.65 45.29 -4.12
CA ALA A 574 -32.25 45.34 -4.53
C ALA A 574 -31.47 44.09 -4.10
N GLU A 575 -31.62 43.65 -2.85
CA GLU A 575 -30.96 42.43 -2.35
C GLU A 575 -31.29 41.21 -3.22
N GLY A 576 -32.58 40.95 -3.44
CA GLY A 576 -33.05 39.78 -4.19
C GLY A 576 -32.61 39.81 -5.66
N ILE A 577 -32.62 40.98 -6.30
CA ILE A 577 -32.16 41.16 -7.69
C ILE A 577 -30.65 40.90 -7.80
N ILE A 578 -29.85 41.47 -6.88
CA ILE A 578 -28.39 41.35 -6.91
C ILE A 578 -27.94 39.92 -6.59
N ILE A 579 -28.53 39.27 -5.56
CA ILE A 579 -28.19 37.89 -5.21
C ILE A 579 -28.57 36.91 -6.33
N ALA A 580 -29.75 37.06 -6.95
CA ALA A 580 -30.15 36.20 -8.07
C ALA A 580 -29.21 36.36 -9.29
N ALA A 581 -28.82 37.59 -9.61
CA ALA A 581 -27.86 37.90 -10.67
C ALA A 581 -26.47 37.29 -10.40
N ALA A 582 -26.02 37.31 -9.15
CA ALA A 582 -24.76 36.70 -8.76
C ALA A 582 -24.82 35.16 -8.81
N GLN A 583 -25.92 34.54 -8.37
CA GLN A 583 -26.14 33.09 -8.51
C GLN A 583 -26.10 32.65 -9.98
N GLU A 584 -26.62 33.46 -10.92
CA GLU A 584 -26.45 33.22 -12.35
C GLU A 584 -24.99 33.39 -12.80
N ALA A 585 -24.32 34.49 -12.43
CA ALA A 585 -22.92 34.73 -12.77
C ALA A 585 -21.97 33.62 -12.26
N PHE A 586 -22.18 33.13 -11.04
CA PHE A 586 -21.50 31.95 -10.50
C PHE A 586 -21.82 30.69 -11.31
N ALA A 587 -23.10 30.41 -11.58
CA ALA A 587 -23.52 29.23 -12.35
C ALA A 587 -22.98 29.21 -13.79
N LEU A 588 -22.66 30.37 -14.37
CA LEU A 588 -21.94 30.51 -15.64
C LEU A 588 -20.42 30.35 -15.49
N GLY A 589 -19.82 30.96 -14.45
CA GLY A 589 -18.39 30.83 -14.16
C GLY A 589 -17.94 29.39 -13.87
N TYR A 590 -18.73 28.64 -13.08
CA TYR A 590 -18.42 27.25 -12.73
C TYR A 590 -18.43 26.26 -13.92
N ARG A 591 -18.99 26.62 -15.09
CA ARG A 591 -19.07 25.71 -16.25
C ARG A 591 -17.69 25.34 -16.81
N TYR A 592 -16.78 26.32 -16.84
CA TYR A 592 -15.48 26.20 -17.48
C TYR A 592 -14.52 25.23 -16.73
N PRO A 593 -14.43 25.25 -15.37
CA PRO A 593 -13.82 24.17 -14.59
C PRO A 593 -14.31 22.77 -14.99
N TYR A 594 -15.62 22.55 -15.11
CA TYR A 594 -16.15 21.23 -15.47
C TYR A 594 -15.86 20.84 -16.92
N TRP A 595 -15.68 21.80 -17.84
CA TRP A 595 -15.13 21.51 -19.17
C TRP A 595 -13.65 21.11 -19.12
N MET A 596 -12.85 21.67 -18.19
CA MET A 596 -11.48 21.20 -17.95
C MET A 596 -11.45 19.77 -17.40
N SER A 597 -12.43 19.36 -16.59
CA SER A 597 -12.60 17.95 -16.18
C SER A 597 -12.80 16.99 -17.35
N ILE A 598 -13.38 17.44 -18.47
CA ILE A 598 -13.48 16.62 -19.69
C ILE A 598 -12.10 16.36 -20.27
N ALA A 599 -11.20 17.35 -20.29
CA ALA A 599 -9.84 17.17 -20.81
C ALA A 599 -9.02 16.21 -19.92
N PHE A 600 -8.98 16.46 -18.60
CA PHE A 600 -8.27 15.59 -17.65
C PHE A 600 -8.84 14.16 -17.64
N GLY A 601 -10.17 14.03 -17.66
CA GLY A 601 -10.83 12.73 -17.73
C GLY A 601 -10.61 11.99 -19.05
N SER A 602 -10.63 12.68 -20.18
CA SER A 602 -10.36 12.08 -21.49
C SER A 602 -8.94 11.51 -21.58
N ILE A 603 -7.95 12.17 -20.99
CA ILE A 603 -6.59 11.63 -20.88
C ILE A 603 -6.59 10.32 -20.07
N CYS A 604 -7.25 10.28 -18.91
CA CYS A 604 -7.42 9.04 -18.14
C CYS A 604 -8.12 7.92 -18.92
N LEU A 605 -9.15 8.25 -19.71
CA LEU A 605 -9.89 7.29 -20.54
C LEU A 605 -9.03 6.73 -21.68
N ILE A 606 -8.29 7.59 -22.39
CA ILE A 606 -7.33 7.18 -23.42
C ILE A 606 -6.27 6.26 -22.81
N LEU A 607 -5.67 6.64 -21.67
CA LEU A 607 -4.71 5.82 -20.93
C LEU A 607 -5.30 4.46 -20.50
N ALA A 608 -6.57 4.41 -20.08
CA ALA A 608 -7.24 3.17 -19.70
C ALA A 608 -7.33 2.15 -20.86
N PHE A 609 -7.43 2.59 -22.12
CA PHE A 609 -7.34 1.68 -23.28
C PHE A 609 -5.96 1.03 -23.44
N PHE A 610 -4.90 1.61 -22.89
CA PHE A 610 -3.55 1.05 -22.95
C PHE A 610 -3.18 0.15 -21.77
N LEU A 611 -4.01 0.05 -20.72
CA LEU A 611 -3.80 -0.89 -19.62
C LEU A 611 -3.76 -2.36 -20.10
N ASN A 612 -2.90 -3.17 -19.46
CA ASN A 612 -2.89 -4.62 -19.58
C ASN A 612 -3.58 -5.23 -18.34
N ASP A 613 -4.26 -6.36 -18.50
CA ASP A 613 -4.92 -7.07 -17.39
C ASP A 613 -3.89 -7.74 -16.45
N ILE A 614 -4.15 -7.69 -15.14
CA ILE A 614 -3.23 -8.17 -14.08
C ILE A 614 -3.52 -9.61 -13.61
N LYS A 615 -4.26 -10.38 -14.41
CA LYS A 615 -4.70 -11.75 -14.12
C LYS A 615 -3.56 -12.67 -13.67
N GLU A 616 -2.41 -12.56 -14.34
CA GLU A 616 -1.25 -13.45 -14.11
C GLU A 616 -0.55 -13.13 -12.79
N LEU A 617 -0.38 -11.84 -12.48
CA LEU A 617 0.16 -11.37 -11.19
C LEU A 617 -0.71 -11.85 -10.01
N LEU A 618 -2.03 -11.73 -10.13
CA LEU A 618 -3.00 -12.21 -9.14
C LEU A 618 -2.96 -13.73 -8.92
N SER A 619 -2.41 -14.52 -9.85
CA SER A 619 -2.27 -15.97 -9.71
C SER A 619 -0.94 -16.44 -9.12
N MET A 620 0.14 -15.66 -9.24
CA MET A 620 1.49 -16.11 -8.84
C MET A 620 1.81 -15.88 -7.36
N GLU A 621 1.30 -14.82 -6.72
CA GLU A 621 1.58 -14.54 -5.30
C GLU A 621 0.64 -15.26 -4.31
N VAL A 622 -0.48 -15.83 -4.78
CA VAL A 622 -1.41 -16.60 -3.93
C VAL A 622 -0.93 -18.05 -3.71
N ALA A 623 -0.09 -18.58 -4.60
CA ALA A 623 0.29 -20.00 -4.63
C ALA A 623 1.54 -20.36 -3.79
N ALA A 624 2.15 -19.41 -3.09
CA ALA A 624 3.43 -19.63 -2.39
C ALA A 624 3.32 -20.17 -0.95
N ASN A 625 2.16 -20.02 -0.28
CA ASN A 625 2.00 -20.29 1.16
C ASN A 625 0.59 -20.80 1.53
N VAL A 626 -0.05 -21.61 0.66
CA VAL A 626 -1.34 -22.25 0.96
C VAL A 626 -1.21 -23.76 0.70
N ASP A 627 -1.44 -24.58 1.73
CA ASP A 627 -1.53 -26.04 1.57
C ASP A 627 -2.72 -26.36 0.64
N PRO A 628 -2.55 -27.14 -0.44
CA PRO A 628 -3.64 -27.55 -1.34
C PRO A 628 -4.87 -28.14 -0.63
N ARG A 629 -4.73 -28.63 0.60
CA ARG A 629 -5.79 -29.18 1.44
C ARG A 629 -6.76 -28.10 1.99
N GLU A 630 -6.35 -26.84 2.14
CA GLU A 630 -7.27 -25.77 2.59
C GLU A 630 -8.30 -25.38 1.51
N THR A 631 -7.94 -25.50 0.23
CA THR A 631 -8.80 -25.08 -0.88
C THR A 631 -10.09 -25.89 -1.02
N GLU A 632 -10.10 -27.14 -0.54
CA GLU A 632 -11.31 -28.00 -0.53
C GLU A 632 -12.19 -27.80 0.72
N ALA A 633 -11.61 -27.35 1.83
CA ALA A 633 -12.32 -27.20 3.11
C ALA A 633 -13.13 -25.91 3.26
N ASN A 634 -12.85 -24.88 2.43
CA ASN A 634 -13.29 -23.52 2.70
C ASN A 634 -14.56 -23.11 1.93
N PRO A 635 -15.74 -22.96 2.57
CA PRO A 635 -17.01 -22.70 1.87
C PRO A 635 -17.06 -21.37 1.12
N LEU A 636 -16.16 -20.43 1.43
CA LEU A 636 -16.01 -19.15 0.71
C LEU A 636 -15.49 -19.35 -0.73
N SER A 637 -14.70 -20.38 -1.00
CA SER A 637 -14.23 -20.68 -2.36
C SER A 637 -15.40 -21.07 -3.27
N SER A 638 -16.34 -21.87 -2.75
CA SER A 638 -17.53 -22.31 -3.47
C SER A 638 -18.46 -21.13 -3.83
N THR A 639 -18.56 -20.13 -2.96
CA THR A 639 -19.39 -18.94 -3.18
C THR A 639 -18.74 -17.96 -4.14
N MET A 640 -17.42 -17.71 -4.05
CA MET A 640 -16.70 -16.98 -5.10
C MET A 640 -16.81 -17.68 -6.46
N LEU A 641 -16.71 -19.01 -6.53
CA LEU A 641 -16.90 -19.78 -7.77
C LEU A 641 -18.33 -19.68 -8.31
N ALA A 642 -19.35 -19.69 -7.45
CA ALA A 642 -20.75 -19.50 -7.86
C ALA A 642 -21.02 -18.07 -8.38
N ILE A 643 -20.46 -17.05 -7.72
CA ILE A 643 -20.55 -15.64 -8.15
C ILE A 643 -19.81 -15.46 -9.49
N ARG A 644 -18.58 -15.98 -9.61
CA ARG A 644 -17.79 -15.95 -10.85
C ARG A 644 -18.50 -16.64 -12.02
N ARG A 645 -19.11 -17.82 -11.79
CA ARG A 645 -19.94 -18.52 -12.80
C ARG A 645 -21.21 -17.73 -13.17
N SER A 646 -21.78 -16.95 -12.24
CA SER A 646 -22.96 -16.12 -12.49
C SER A 646 -22.61 -14.83 -13.25
N ALA A 647 -21.55 -14.13 -12.84
CA ALA A 647 -21.03 -12.95 -13.53
C ALA A 647 -20.57 -13.26 -14.96
N LEU A 648 -19.92 -14.41 -15.18
CA LEU A 648 -19.56 -14.87 -16.53
C LEU A 648 -20.77 -15.14 -17.42
N ARG A 649 -21.91 -15.59 -16.88
CA ARG A 649 -23.17 -15.76 -17.66
C ARG A 649 -23.78 -14.42 -18.07
N ILE A 650 -23.69 -13.41 -17.21
CA ILE A 650 -24.17 -12.04 -17.50
C ILE A 650 -23.25 -11.38 -18.56
N LEU A 651 -21.94 -11.60 -18.46
CA LEU A 651 -20.96 -11.11 -19.44
C LEU A 651 -20.91 -11.92 -20.75
N SER A 652 -21.69 -13.01 -20.86
CA SER A 652 -21.80 -13.83 -22.08
C SER A 652 -23.18 -13.80 -22.74
N SER A 653 -24.15 -13.02 -22.24
CA SER A 653 -25.43 -12.81 -22.94
C SER A 653 -25.25 -11.78 -24.06
N SER A 654 -25.69 -12.14 -25.27
CA SER A 654 -25.50 -11.33 -26.49
C SER A 654 -26.19 -9.95 -26.41
N PRO A 655 -25.64 -8.88 -27.04
CA PRO A 655 -26.18 -7.52 -26.96
C PRO A 655 -27.61 -7.33 -27.50
N SER A 656 -28.14 -8.30 -28.26
CA SER A 656 -29.44 -8.20 -28.94
C SER A 656 -30.67 -8.16 -28.02
N ALA A 657 -30.51 -8.34 -26.71
CA ALA A 657 -31.61 -8.33 -25.74
C ALA A 657 -32.13 -6.92 -25.36
N PHE A 658 -31.39 -5.84 -25.66
CA PHE A 658 -31.73 -4.48 -25.21
C PHE A 658 -32.63 -3.67 -26.16
N ALA A 659 -33.08 -4.25 -27.27
CA ALA A 659 -33.80 -3.56 -28.33
C ALA A 659 -35.27 -4.02 -28.48
N TYR A 660 -36.15 -3.57 -27.57
CA TYR A 660 -37.59 -3.56 -27.84
C TYR A 660 -38.27 -2.30 -27.30
N LYS A 661 -39.25 -1.76 -28.05
CA LYS A 661 -39.84 -0.45 -27.79
C LYS A 661 -40.77 -0.44 -26.56
N PRO A 662 -40.89 0.69 -25.84
CA PRO A 662 -41.74 0.80 -24.66
C PRO A 662 -43.23 0.68 -25.00
N ARG A 663 -44.02 0.20 -24.04
CA ARG A 663 -45.49 0.33 -24.04
C ARG A 663 -45.97 0.93 -22.71
N THR A 664 -47.00 1.75 -22.84
CA THR A 664 -47.58 2.68 -21.86
C THR A 664 -47.94 2.02 -20.51
N ILE A 665 -47.68 2.72 -19.40
CA ILE A 665 -48.11 2.33 -18.06
C ILE A 665 -49.48 2.95 -17.77
N THR A 666 -50.58 2.21 -18.02
CA THR A 666 -51.95 2.62 -17.65
C THR A 666 -52.86 1.42 -17.35
N SER A 667 -52.72 0.77 -16.19
CA SER A 667 -53.83 0.11 -15.48
C SER A 667 -53.40 -0.48 -14.13
N LEU A 668 -53.88 0.08 -13.02
CA LEU A 668 -54.48 -0.64 -11.87
C LEU A 668 -54.76 0.37 -10.73
N SER A 669 -56.05 0.59 -10.45
CA SER A 669 -56.50 1.50 -9.40
C SER A 669 -56.93 0.75 -8.14
N GLN A 670 -56.56 1.30 -6.98
CA GLN A 670 -57.30 1.26 -5.72
C GLN A 670 -57.93 -0.08 -5.29
N SER A 671 -57.27 -0.72 -4.32
CA SER A 671 -57.94 -1.38 -3.21
C SER A 671 -57.08 -1.23 -1.95
N TYR A 672 -57.71 -1.16 -0.78
CA TYR A 672 -57.07 -1.08 0.55
C TYR A 672 -56.21 0.17 0.87
N LEU A 673 -56.87 1.32 1.08
CA LEU A 673 -56.32 2.42 1.89
C LEU A 673 -57.41 3.10 2.75
N LYS A 674 -57.46 2.73 4.04
CA LYS A 674 -57.89 3.58 5.17
C LYS A 674 -57.53 2.91 6.51
N ALA A 675 -57.28 3.72 7.55
CA ALA A 675 -56.72 3.31 8.85
C ALA A 675 -57.80 2.78 9.84
N LYS A 676 -57.57 2.41 11.11
CA LYS A 676 -56.56 2.66 12.19
C LYS A 676 -56.78 1.55 13.27
N PRO A 677 -56.14 1.49 14.47
CA PRO A 677 -54.88 2.07 14.96
C PRO A 677 -53.93 1.01 15.65
N ALA A 678 -52.81 1.50 16.19
CA ALA A 678 -51.93 0.98 17.25
C ALA A 678 -52.08 -0.46 17.83
N ALA A 679 -50.95 -1.17 17.83
CA ALA A 679 -50.52 -2.06 18.92
C ALA A 679 -49.00 -1.89 19.13
N SER A 680 -48.54 -1.83 20.38
CA SER A 680 -47.12 -1.66 20.74
C SER A 680 -46.52 -2.93 21.31
N LEU A 681 -45.20 -3.11 21.17
CA LEU A 681 -44.39 -3.93 22.06
C LEU A 681 -42.92 -3.50 22.00
N SER A 682 -42.48 -2.78 23.04
CA SER A 682 -41.07 -2.40 23.25
C SER A 682 -40.36 -3.47 24.08
N GLY A 683 -39.10 -3.81 23.75
CA GLY A 683 -38.42 -4.97 24.34
C GLY A 683 -36.96 -4.84 24.75
N PHE A 684 -36.26 -3.72 24.49
CA PHE A 684 -34.87 -3.55 24.98
C PHE A 684 -34.40 -2.09 25.17
N GLN A 685 -35.18 -1.28 25.89
CA GLN A 685 -34.71 0.02 26.41
C GLN A 685 -35.28 0.30 27.81
N ARG A 686 -34.38 0.33 28.80
CA ARG A 686 -34.38 1.06 30.10
C ARG A 686 -33.80 0.20 31.23
N ARG A 687 -32.68 0.65 31.81
CA ARG A 687 -32.33 0.40 33.22
C ARG A 687 -31.36 1.45 33.77
N TRP A 688 -31.78 2.72 33.75
CA TRP A 688 -31.27 3.82 34.60
C TRP A 688 -32.21 5.04 34.45
N ALA A 689 -33.42 4.93 35.03
CA ALA A 689 -34.35 6.05 35.21
C ALA A 689 -35.50 5.61 36.16
N SER A 690 -35.42 6.02 37.42
CA SER A 690 -36.46 5.86 38.45
C SER A 690 -36.18 6.88 39.57
N GLY A 691 -37.13 7.70 40.00
CA GLY A 691 -38.50 7.91 39.51
C GLY A 691 -39.32 8.70 40.54
N GLU A 692 -40.43 9.30 40.11
CA GLU A 692 -41.50 9.88 40.97
C GLU A 692 -41.08 11.13 41.82
N ALA A 693 -41.96 12.07 42.20
CA ALA A 693 -43.31 12.45 41.71
C ALA A 693 -43.68 13.87 42.24
N ALA A 694 -44.93 14.29 41.98
CA ALA A 694 -45.67 15.45 42.52
C ALA A 694 -45.51 16.82 41.82
N ALA A 695 -46.62 17.58 41.86
CA ALA A 695 -46.74 19.02 41.55
C ALA A 695 -46.60 19.83 42.88
N GLU A 696 -46.71 21.15 42.99
CA GLU A 696 -47.75 22.07 42.45
C GLU A 696 -47.33 23.56 42.60
N GLU A 697 -48.18 24.49 42.11
CA GLU A 697 -48.26 25.94 42.45
C GLU A 697 -47.19 26.98 42.00
N GLU A 698 -47.52 28.26 42.27
CA GLU A 698 -47.39 29.47 41.44
C GLU A 698 -46.13 30.37 41.63
N ALA A 699 -45.72 31.04 40.54
CA ALA A 699 -45.46 32.50 40.32
C ALA A 699 -45.11 33.50 41.49
N PRO A 700 -44.62 34.75 41.23
CA PRO A 700 -43.62 35.24 40.23
C PRO A 700 -42.73 36.47 40.70
N ILE A 701 -42.02 37.13 39.75
CA ILE A 701 -41.61 38.58 39.70
C ILE A 701 -40.28 39.07 40.35
N SER A 702 -39.56 39.93 39.59
CA SER A 702 -38.50 40.93 39.96
C SER A 702 -37.09 40.42 40.37
N LYS A 703 -35.94 41.13 40.23
CA LYS A 703 -35.43 42.39 39.57
C LYS A 703 -33.86 42.33 39.62
N LEU A 704 -32.97 43.23 39.14
CA LEU A 704 -32.95 44.54 38.45
C LEU A 704 -31.61 44.73 37.64
N GLN A 705 -31.29 45.95 37.18
CA GLN A 705 -30.04 46.47 36.58
C GLN A 705 -29.89 47.98 36.98
N PRO A 706 -28.87 48.80 36.63
CA PRO A 706 -27.44 48.57 36.31
C PRO A 706 -26.44 49.62 36.95
N THR A 707 -25.10 49.41 36.81
CA THR A 707 -24.00 50.46 36.78
C THR A 707 -23.77 51.36 38.03
N PRO A 708 -22.71 52.25 38.15
CA PRO A 708 -21.63 52.65 37.22
C PRO A 708 -20.15 52.73 37.75
N GLN A 709 -19.21 53.02 36.82
CA GLN A 709 -17.94 53.81 36.82
C GLN A 709 -16.98 54.02 38.04
N GLU A 710 -15.66 54.00 37.72
CA GLU A 710 -14.51 54.82 38.23
C GLU A 710 -14.12 54.77 39.76
N GLU A 711 -12.90 55.10 40.25
CA GLU A 711 -11.65 55.69 39.69
C GLU A 711 -10.36 55.34 40.53
N VAL A 712 -9.16 55.35 39.90
CA VAL A 712 -7.81 55.83 40.40
C VAL A 712 -6.99 55.17 41.58
N GLU A 713 -5.67 55.47 41.55
CA GLU A 713 -4.52 55.31 42.51
C GLU A 713 -3.81 53.93 42.62
N ASN A 714 -2.51 53.71 42.32
CA ASN A 714 -1.19 54.43 42.17
C ASN A 714 -0.26 54.54 43.41
N ALA A 715 0.92 53.88 43.33
CA ALA A 715 2.23 54.21 43.95
C ALA A 715 3.30 53.12 43.60
N ILE A 716 4.63 53.33 43.48
CA ILE A 716 5.53 54.52 43.44
C ILE A 716 6.90 54.07 42.81
N HIS A 717 7.47 54.86 41.87
CA HIS A 717 8.89 55.14 41.47
C HIS A 717 10.04 54.09 41.50
N GLU A 718 11.23 54.27 40.89
CA GLU A 718 11.97 55.41 40.23
C GLU A 718 12.73 54.84 38.98
N ASP A 719 12.72 55.41 37.77
CA ASP A 719 13.53 56.54 37.19
C ASP A 719 15.03 56.20 36.93
N GLU A 720 15.72 56.59 35.83
CA GLU A 720 15.41 57.27 34.54
C GLU A 720 16.27 56.56 33.41
N ALA A 721 16.68 57.01 32.19
CA ALA A 721 16.72 58.28 31.44
C ALA A 721 16.77 58.10 29.89
N LYS A 722 17.25 59.12 29.14
CA LYS A 722 17.34 59.28 27.65
C LYS A 722 18.63 60.08 27.24
N PRO A 723 18.92 60.52 25.97
CA PRO A 723 18.17 60.45 24.69
C PRO A 723 18.94 60.02 23.40
N GLU A 724 18.18 60.03 22.31
CA GLU A 724 18.43 60.07 20.84
C GLU A 724 19.78 60.62 20.28
N ASP A 725 20.20 60.11 19.10
CA ASP A 725 20.22 60.91 17.84
C ASP A 725 20.42 60.08 16.53
N THR A 726 20.20 60.68 15.35
CA THR A 726 20.58 60.15 14.00
C THR A 726 20.93 61.26 13.01
N PRO A 727 21.94 61.06 12.13
CA PRO A 727 21.66 61.14 10.69
C PRO A 727 22.52 60.16 9.84
N ALA A 728 22.43 60.26 8.51
CA ALA A 728 23.17 59.44 7.53
C ALA A 728 24.05 60.30 6.61
N GLU A 729 25.16 59.74 6.09
CA GLU A 729 25.89 60.26 4.92
C GLU A 729 26.73 59.14 4.24
N ALA A 730 27.46 59.45 3.15
CA ALA A 730 28.02 58.45 2.21
C ALA A 730 29.40 58.82 1.61
N SER A 731 30.02 57.86 0.89
CA SER A 731 31.31 57.98 0.15
C SER A 731 32.59 58.05 1.04
N GLY A 732 33.79 57.63 0.63
CA GLY A 732 34.21 56.85 -0.55
C GLY A 732 35.63 57.21 -1.06
N THR A 733 36.48 56.20 -1.31
CA THR A 733 37.82 56.22 -1.99
C THR A 733 38.16 54.74 -2.35
N ASP A 734 38.61 54.33 -3.54
CA ASP A 734 39.74 54.72 -4.44
C ASP A 734 41.15 54.24 -3.95
N ALA A 735 42.01 53.59 -4.76
CA ALA A 735 41.88 53.15 -6.17
C ALA A 735 42.94 52.08 -6.62
N VAL A 736 42.58 51.30 -7.66
CA VAL A 736 43.36 50.76 -8.81
C VAL A 736 44.69 49.96 -8.63
N VAL A 737 44.71 48.73 -9.19
CA VAL A 737 45.73 48.21 -10.15
C VAL A 737 45.01 47.33 -11.22
N GLN A 738 45.56 47.28 -12.44
CA GLN A 738 45.10 46.57 -13.67
C GLN A 738 45.28 45.03 -13.61
N GLU A 739 44.56 44.12 -14.32
CA GLU A 739 43.94 44.00 -15.68
C GLU A 739 44.78 43.08 -16.63
N ILE A 740 44.16 42.56 -17.71
CA ILE A 740 44.66 41.65 -18.78
C ILE A 740 44.54 40.12 -18.46
N VAL A 741 44.13 39.20 -19.38
CA VAL A 741 43.03 39.12 -20.40
C VAL A 741 43.10 37.75 -21.12
N GLU A 742 41.94 37.10 -21.35
CA GLU A 742 41.68 35.98 -22.31
C GLU A 742 42.56 34.68 -22.17
N ASP A 743 42.28 33.52 -22.80
CA ASP A 743 41.23 33.11 -23.77
C ASP A 743 40.81 31.62 -23.58
N ALA A 744 39.81 31.15 -24.33
CA ALA A 744 39.52 29.72 -24.58
C ALA A 744 40.33 29.18 -25.79
N PRO A 745 40.27 27.87 -26.13
CA PRO A 745 39.18 27.34 -26.96
C PRO A 745 38.81 25.85 -26.64
N ALA A 746 38.18 25.15 -27.60
CA ALA A 746 37.63 23.78 -27.48
C ALA A 746 38.03 22.87 -28.67
N SER A 747 37.40 21.68 -28.77
CA SER A 747 37.46 20.70 -29.88
C SER A 747 38.78 19.89 -30.01
N GLU A 748 38.88 18.72 -30.69
CA GLU A 748 37.88 17.73 -31.15
C GLU A 748 38.56 16.35 -31.48
N THR A 749 37.75 15.32 -31.73
CA THR A 749 37.98 14.07 -32.51
C THR A 749 39.32 13.29 -32.53
N ALA A 750 39.19 11.96 -32.49
CA ALA A 750 40.25 10.95 -32.62
C ALA A 750 40.85 10.75 -34.03
N ALA A 751 42.09 10.24 -34.13
CA ALA A 751 42.55 9.27 -35.15
C ALA A 751 43.96 8.67 -34.84
N VAL A 752 44.26 7.56 -35.52
CA VAL A 752 45.32 6.53 -35.33
C VAL A 752 46.67 6.88 -36.00
N ASP A 753 47.69 6.01 -35.77
CA ASP A 753 48.93 5.76 -36.56
C ASP A 753 50.09 6.78 -36.48
N ALA A 754 51.39 6.43 -36.50
CA ALA A 754 52.13 5.14 -36.39
C ALA A 754 53.54 5.43 -35.75
N ASP A 755 54.71 4.77 -35.94
CA ASP A 755 55.22 3.66 -36.80
C ASP A 755 56.62 3.17 -36.31
N VAL A 756 57.21 2.15 -36.96
CA VAL A 756 58.67 1.82 -37.09
C VAL A 756 59.49 1.39 -35.84
N GLU A 757 60.48 0.48 -35.86
CA GLU A 757 60.83 -0.75 -36.63
C GLU A 757 62.03 -1.44 -35.89
N ALA A 758 62.18 -2.77 -35.82
CA ALA A 758 63.14 -3.54 -36.63
C ALA A 758 63.10 -5.07 -36.40
N THR A 759 63.59 -5.82 -37.39
CA THR A 759 63.50 -7.29 -37.61
C THR A 759 64.94 -7.92 -37.61
N PRO A 760 65.27 -9.23 -37.89
CA PRO A 760 64.65 -10.18 -38.85
C PRO A 760 64.55 -11.69 -38.46
N ILE A 761 64.02 -12.44 -39.46
CA ILE A 761 63.59 -13.86 -39.59
C ILE A 761 64.77 -14.80 -40.00
N PRO A 762 64.64 -16.16 -40.24
CA PRO A 762 63.47 -17.04 -40.52
C PRO A 762 63.41 -18.31 -39.58
N SER A 763 62.86 -19.52 -39.85
CA SER A 763 62.26 -20.21 -41.03
C SER A 763 61.36 -21.42 -40.65
N GLU A 764 60.45 -21.83 -41.56
CA GLU A 764 59.73 -23.14 -41.63
C GLU A 764 60.46 -24.14 -42.58
N PRO A 765 60.00 -25.39 -42.89
CA PRO A 765 58.98 -26.29 -42.29
C PRO A 765 59.68 -27.66 -41.92
N PRO A 766 59.21 -28.93 -42.17
CA PRO A 766 57.90 -29.55 -42.45
C PRO A 766 57.59 -30.82 -41.58
N ALA A 767 56.71 -31.72 -42.06
CA ALA A 767 56.40 -33.05 -41.48
C ALA A 767 56.60 -34.21 -42.49
N PRO A 768 56.69 -35.49 -42.03
CA PRO A 768 56.14 -36.63 -42.80
C PRO A 768 55.43 -37.69 -41.91
N ALA A 769 54.97 -38.81 -42.52
CA ALA A 769 54.14 -39.84 -41.87
C ALA A 769 54.50 -41.30 -42.24
N SER A 770 54.11 -42.26 -41.38
CA SER A 770 54.03 -43.72 -41.61
C SER A 770 53.05 -44.31 -40.58
N GLN A 771 52.04 -45.12 -40.92
CA GLN A 771 52.09 -46.55 -41.28
C GLN A 771 52.73 -47.46 -40.20
N ALA A 772 52.22 -48.64 -39.87
CA ALA A 772 50.91 -49.29 -40.14
C ALA A 772 50.73 -50.56 -39.26
N GLU A 773 49.51 -51.11 -39.18
CA GLU A 773 49.20 -52.54 -38.92
C GLU A 773 49.66 -53.22 -37.60
N SER A 774 49.20 -54.42 -37.23
CA SER A 774 47.83 -55.01 -37.30
C SER A 774 47.71 -56.20 -36.33
N GLN A 775 46.47 -56.64 -36.04
CA GLN A 775 46.11 -57.95 -35.42
C GLN A 775 46.58 -58.17 -33.96
N GLY A 776 45.98 -59.04 -33.13
CA GLY A 776 44.73 -59.82 -33.27
C GLY A 776 44.78 -61.09 -32.40
N GLY A 777 43.77 -61.33 -31.54
CA GLY A 777 43.70 -62.55 -30.71
C GLY A 777 42.78 -62.44 -29.48
N TRP A 778 42.19 -63.54 -29.01
CA TRP A 778 41.15 -63.56 -27.97
C TRP A 778 41.18 -64.82 -27.09
N SER A 779 41.10 -64.65 -25.77
CA SER A 779 40.71 -65.64 -24.74
C SER A 779 41.64 -66.85 -24.44
N PRO A 780 41.45 -67.61 -23.33
CA PRO A 780 40.79 -67.26 -22.04
C PRO A 780 41.47 -67.78 -20.74
N GLY A 781 41.28 -67.06 -19.62
CA GLY A 781 41.35 -67.60 -18.23
C GLY A 781 42.74 -67.87 -17.63
N PRO A 782 42.85 -68.46 -16.41
CA PRO A 782 41.80 -68.90 -15.49
C PRO A 782 41.80 -68.13 -14.12
N ARG A 783 41.29 -68.76 -13.05
CA ARG A 783 40.95 -68.14 -11.75
C ARG A 783 41.80 -68.72 -10.60
N ALA A 784 42.03 -67.89 -9.57
CA ALA A 784 42.48 -68.20 -8.19
C ALA A 784 43.96 -68.59 -7.94
N ALA A 785 44.59 -67.88 -6.99
CA ALA A 785 45.04 -68.45 -5.71
C ALA A 785 45.52 -67.39 -4.70
N ARG A 786 45.01 -67.45 -3.45
CA ARG A 786 45.60 -66.92 -2.18
C ARG A 786 45.79 -65.40 -2.03
N LEU A 787 46.04 -64.87 -0.82
CA LEU A 787 45.37 -65.01 0.51
C LEU A 787 45.83 -63.80 1.37
N ASP A 788 45.00 -63.39 2.34
CA ASP A 788 45.33 -62.59 3.52
C ASP A 788 46.34 -61.42 3.41
N GLU A 789 45.82 -60.19 3.25
CA GLU A 789 46.52 -58.93 3.57
C GLU A 789 45.78 -58.14 4.66
N SER A 790 46.53 -57.32 5.41
CA SER A 790 46.10 -56.72 6.68
C SER A 790 45.12 -55.54 6.49
N PRO A 791 44.25 -55.24 7.49
CA PRO A 791 43.51 -53.99 7.54
C PRO A 791 44.39 -52.72 7.42
N ALA A 792 45.69 -52.81 7.74
CA ALA A 792 46.64 -51.72 7.61
C ALA A 792 46.84 -51.23 6.16
N ASP A 793 46.92 -52.16 5.20
CA ASP A 793 47.32 -51.85 3.81
C ASP A 793 46.22 -51.09 3.03
N LYS A 794 44.96 -51.21 3.47
CA LYS A 794 43.85 -50.40 2.96
C LYS A 794 44.00 -48.91 3.25
N MET A 795 44.81 -48.52 4.24
CA MET A 795 45.00 -47.13 4.65
C MET A 795 46.02 -46.37 3.78
N LYS A 796 46.78 -47.06 2.91
CA LYS A 796 47.92 -46.46 2.18
C LYS A 796 47.79 -46.44 0.66
N ARG A 797 46.60 -46.14 0.15
CA ARG A 797 46.44 -45.64 -1.23
C ARG A 797 46.95 -44.19 -1.33
N ILE A 798 48.28 -44.05 -1.36
CA ILE A 798 48.93 -42.82 -1.80
C ILE A 798 48.49 -42.58 -3.24
N ALA A 799 47.72 -41.52 -3.47
CA ALA A 799 47.41 -41.08 -4.82
C ALA A 799 48.72 -40.60 -5.47
N GLU A 800 48.99 -41.07 -6.69
CA GLU A 800 50.16 -40.69 -7.49
C GLU A 800 50.30 -39.16 -7.52
N PRO A 801 51.50 -38.60 -7.30
CA PRO A 801 51.69 -37.16 -7.22
C PRO A 801 51.42 -36.52 -8.60
N LYS A 802 50.50 -35.56 -8.63
CA LYS A 802 49.93 -34.96 -9.84
C LYS A 802 49.87 -33.44 -9.73
N ARG A 803 50.00 -32.75 -10.87
CA ARG A 803 49.84 -31.29 -10.99
C ARG A 803 48.47 -30.80 -10.50
N THR A 804 47.41 -31.56 -10.76
CA THR A 804 46.04 -31.21 -10.36
C THR A 804 45.77 -31.52 -8.88
N VAL A 805 45.38 -30.49 -8.14
CA VAL A 805 44.93 -30.53 -6.75
C VAL A 805 43.42 -30.28 -6.68
N TYR A 806 42.72 -31.10 -5.91
CA TYR A 806 41.35 -30.86 -5.47
C TYR A 806 41.36 -30.11 -4.13
N ILE A 807 40.53 -29.08 -4.00
CA ILE A 807 40.32 -28.31 -2.77
C ILE A 807 38.84 -28.36 -2.42
N GLY A 808 38.51 -29.04 -1.31
CA GLY A 808 37.15 -29.18 -0.80
C GLY A 808 36.91 -28.53 0.56
N ASN A 809 35.63 -28.42 0.92
CA ASN A 809 35.13 -27.77 2.15
C ASN A 809 35.44 -26.27 2.26
N LEU A 810 35.53 -25.59 1.12
CA LEU A 810 35.62 -24.13 1.05
C LEU A 810 34.34 -23.48 1.57
N PHE A 811 34.43 -22.24 2.04
CA PHE A 811 33.26 -21.40 2.31
C PHE A 811 32.59 -20.98 0.99
N PHE A 812 31.27 -20.76 0.99
CA PHE A 812 30.50 -20.68 -0.26
C PHE A 812 30.68 -19.36 -1.02
N ASP A 813 31.14 -18.32 -0.34
CA ASP A 813 31.33 -16.97 -0.91
C ASP A 813 32.80 -16.73 -1.35
N VAL A 814 33.70 -17.70 -1.15
CA VAL A 814 35.10 -17.63 -1.62
C VAL A 814 35.15 -17.54 -3.14
N THR A 815 35.84 -16.53 -3.68
CA THR A 815 35.99 -16.35 -5.13
C THR A 815 37.20 -17.08 -5.68
N GLU A 816 37.29 -17.14 -7.01
CA GLU A 816 38.45 -17.73 -7.71
C GLU A 816 39.71 -16.88 -7.51
N ASP A 817 39.57 -15.57 -7.38
CA ASP A 817 40.68 -14.64 -7.11
C ASP A 817 41.21 -14.76 -5.67
N ASP A 818 40.35 -14.99 -4.68
CA ASP A 818 40.77 -15.15 -3.28
C ASP A 818 41.55 -16.46 -3.11
N LEU A 819 41.05 -17.54 -3.71
CA LEU A 819 41.75 -18.82 -3.73
C LEU A 819 43.07 -18.74 -4.52
N LYS A 820 43.14 -17.92 -5.57
CA LYS A 820 44.39 -17.66 -6.32
C LYS A 820 45.44 -16.92 -5.48
N LYS A 821 45.04 -15.90 -4.69
CA LYS A 821 45.94 -15.17 -3.76
C LYS A 821 46.56 -16.12 -2.72
N GLU A 822 45.78 -17.05 -2.17
CA GLU A 822 46.24 -17.99 -1.15
C GLU A 822 47.11 -19.14 -1.69
N LEU A 823 47.09 -19.40 -3.01
CA LEU A 823 47.80 -20.53 -3.62
C LEU A 823 49.08 -20.14 -4.35
N ILE A 824 49.20 -18.90 -4.85
CA ILE A 824 50.37 -18.43 -5.61
C ILE A 824 51.70 -18.54 -4.82
N ARG A 825 51.63 -18.53 -3.48
CA ARG A 825 52.80 -18.73 -2.58
C ARG A 825 53.40 -20.14 -2.62
N PHE A 826 52.70 -21.13 -3.21
CA PHE A 826 53.21 -22.50 -3.37
C PHE A 826 53.75 -22.77 -4.78
N GLY A 827 53.39 -21.94 -5.76
CA GLY A 827 53.87 -22.00 -7.14
C GLY A 827 52.90 -21.38 -8.15
N PRO A 828 53.33 -21.20 -9.41
CA PRO A 828 52.45 -20.74 -10.49
C PRO A 828 51.33 -21.74 -10.80
N ILE A 829 50.17 -21.19 -11.17
CA ILE A 829 48.90 -21.88 -11.37
C ILE A 829 48.52 -21.77 -12.84
N GLU A 830 48.44 -22.91 -13.55
CA GLU A 830 48.02 -22.98 -14.95
C GLU A 830 46.50 -22.75 -15.08
N GLN A 831 45.70 -23.38 -14.21
CA GLN A 831 44.24 -23.23 -14.20
C GLN A 831 43.67 -23.35 -12.78
N LEU A 832 42.64 -22.56 -12.48
CA LEU A 832 41.84 -22.67 -11.27
C LEU A 832 40.36 -22.68 -11.67
N ARG A 833 39.56 -23.54 -11.05
CA ARG A 833 38.12 -23.68 -11.34
C ARG A 833 37.32 -24.05 -10.09
N LEU A 834 36.50 -23.13 -9.60
CA LEU A 834 35.48 -23.40 -8.60
C LEU A 834 34.21 -23.96 -9.25
N LEU A 835 33.71 -25.09 -8.77
CA LEU A 835 32.46 -25.63 -9.29
C LEU A 835 31.27 -24.88 -8.69
N ARG A 836 30.51 -24.23 -9.56
CA ARG A 836 29.25 -23.55 -9.23
C ARG A 836 28.05 -24.44 -9.55
N ASP A 837 26.89 -24.12 -9.00
CA ASP A 837 25.61 -24.72 -9.36
C ASP A 837 24.90 -23.97 -10.49
N GLY A 838 23.84 -24.56 -11.05
CA GLY A 838 23.03 -23.93 -12.11
C GLY A 838 22.36 -22.60 -11.73
N ARG A 839 22.51 -22.16 -10.47
CA ARG A 839 22.08 -20.86 -9.93
C ARG A 839 23.25 -19.92 -9.60
N GLY A 840 24.50 -20.25 -9.97
CA GLY A 840 25.69 -19.41 -9.81
C GLY A 840 26.44 -19.51 -8.46
N LEU A 841 25.81 -20.05 -7.42
CA LEU A 841 26.45 -20.27 -6.10
C LEU A 841 27.56 -21.33 -6.17
N SER A 842 28.61 -21.17 -5.38
CA SER A 842 29.69 -22.16 -5.21
C SER A 842 29.18 -23.47 -4.61
N LYS A 843 29.75 -24.60 -5.00
CA LYS A 843 29.54 -25.92 -4.38
C LYS A 843 30.48 -26.20 -3.20
N GLY A 844 31.34 -25.24 -2.84
CA GLY A 844 32.30 -25.38 -1.73
C GLY A 844 33.49 -26.28 -2.06
N PHE A 845 33.78 -26.49 -3.35
CA PHE A 845 34.98 -27.18 -3.81
C PHE A 845 35.40 -26.73 -5.22
N GLY A 846 36.68 -26.90 -5.54
CA GLY A 846 37.28 -26.58 -6.83
C GLY A 846 38.50 -27.45 -7.15
N TYR A 847 39.03 -27.24 -8.35
CA TYR A 847 40.27 -27.86 -8.83
C TYR A 847 41.29 -26.78 -9.21
N VAL A 848 42.57 -27.09 -9.01
CA VAL A 848 43.71 -26.21 -9.28
C VAL A 848 44.80 -27.03 -9.95
N ASP A 849 45.24 -26.60 -11.13
CA ASP A 849 46.34 -27.18 -11.87
C ASP A 849 47.59 -26.31 -11.67
N PHE A 850 48.62 -26.87 -11.02
CA PHE A 850 49.91 -26.23 -10.81
C PHE A 850 50.90 -26.58 -11.92
N GLU A 851 51.80 -25.65 -12.24
CA GLU A 851 52.85 -25.87 -13.25
C GLU A 851 53.87 -26.95 -12.81
N THR A 852 54.07 -27.15 -11.50
CA THR A 852 54.95 -28.20 -10.98
C THR A 852 54.23 -29.15 -10.03
N ILE A 853 54.62 -30.43 -10.06
CA ILE A 853 54.14 -31.45 -9.13
C ILE A 853 54.63 -31.13 -7.70
N GLU A 854 55.78 -30.47 -7.58
CA GLU A 854 56.34 -29.98 -6.32
C GLU A 854 55.45 -28.91 -5.67
N ALA A 855 54.96 -27.93 -6.44
CA ALA A 855 54.00 -26.93 -5.96
C ALA A 855 52.69 -27.56 -5.49
N ALA A 856 52.15 -28.53 -6.25
CA ALA A 856 50.98 -29.30 -5.85
C ALA A 856 51.21 -30.09 -4.54
N THR A 857 52.40 -30.69 -4.38
CA THR A 857 52.80 -31.40 -3.15
C THR A 857 52.88 -30.44 -1.96
N ALA A 858 53.51 -29.28 -2.14
CA ALA A 858 53.64 -28.25 -1.11
C ALA A 858 52.28 -27.69 -0.67
N ALA A 859 51.38 -27.39 -1.63
CA ALA A 859 50.03 -26.93 -1.35
C ALA A 859 49.21 -27.95 -0.56
N ILE A 860 49.29 -29.24 -0.89
CA ILE A 860 48.64 -30.32 -0.11
C ILE A 860 49.18 -30.35 1.32
N ASN A 861 50.51 -30.41 1.48
CA ASN A 861 51.14 -30.51 2.80
C ASN A 861 50.87 -29.30 3.70
N ALA A 862 50.76 -28.10 3.13
CA ALA A 862 50.56 -26.86 3.88
C ALA A 862 49.08 -26.57 4.21
N LEU A 863 48.14 -26.89 3.30
CA LEU A 863 46.73 -26.48 3.43
C LEU A 863 45.77 -27.59 3.87
N HIS A 864 46.14 -28.87 3.81
CA HIS A 864 45.26 -29.94 4.26
C HIS A 864 44.95 -29.79 5.77
N GLN A 865 43.66 -29.77 6.13
CA GLN A 865 43.10 -29.52 7.47
C GLN A 865 43.29 -28.11 8.07
N GLN A 866 43.94 -27.17 7.35
CA GLN A 866 43.98 -25.76 7.77
C GLN A 866 42.60 -25.12 7.80
N VAL A 867 42.40 -24.16 8.71
CA VAL A 867 41.15 -23.40 8.81
C VAL A 867 41.22 -22.17 7.91
N TYR A 868 40.28 -22.07 6.97
CA TYR A 868 40.11 -20.95 6.05
C TYR A 868 38.62 -20.58 5.99
N GLU A 869 38.27 -19.31 6.16
CA GLU A 869 36.87 -18.83 6.31
C GLU A 869 36.02 -19.71 7.25
N GLY A 870 36.59 -20.02 8.42
CA GLY A 870 35.96 -20.84 9.46
C GLY A 870 35.80 -22.34 9.14
N ARG A 871 36.29 -22.83 7.99
CA ARG A 871 36.17 -24.24 7.58
C ARG A 871 37.54 -24.90 7.42
N ARG A 872 37.65 -26.19 7.77
CA ARG A 872 38.87 -26.98 7.55
C ARG A 872 38.95 -27.45 6.10
N LEU A 873 39.97 -26.99 5.36
CA LEU A 873 40.17 -27.35 3.96
C LEU A 873 40.53 -28.83 3.79
N VAL A 874 40.03 -29.45 2.73
CA VAL A 874 40.36 -30.82 2.33
C VAL A 874 41.10 -30.76 1.00
N VAL A 875 42.43 -30.75 1.07
CA VAL A 875 43.33 -30.59 -0.09
C VAL A 875 43.96 -31.95 -0.43
N GLN A 876 43.82 -32.43 -1.67
CA GLN A 876 44.25 -33.77 -2.12
C GLN A 876 44.59 -33.77 -3.62
N TYR A 877 45.38 -34.75 -4.11
CA TYR A 877 45.55 -34.94 -5.57
C TYR A 877 44.23 -35.29 -6.24
N ALA A 878 43.96 -34.69 -7.41
CA ALA A 878 42.69 -34.88 -8.10
C ALA A 878 42.62 -36.23 -8.84
N ALA A 879 41.63 -37.05 -8.50
CA ALA A 879 41.27 -38.26 -9.24
C ALA A 879 40.43 -37.89 -10.49
N TYR A 880 41.09 -37.44 -11.56
CA TYR A 880 40.40 -37.06 -12.79
C TYR A 880 39.67 -38.26 -13.43
N THR A 881 38.38 -38.08 -13.69
CA THR A 881 37.55 -39.06 -14.42
C THR A 881 37.64 -38.75 -15.92
N THR A 882 38.36 -39.57 -16.68
CA THR A 882 38.45 -39.46 -18.15
C THR A 882 37.12 -39.79 -18.83
N GLN A 883 36.96 -39.35 -20.08
CA GLN A 883 35.70 -39.49 -20.86
C GLN A 883 35.20 -40.95 -20.90
N SER A 884 36.10 -41.92 -21.12
CA SER A 884 35.78 -43.36 -21.16
C SER A 884 35.19 -43.91 -19.85
N ALA A 885 35.50 -43.29 -18.70
CA ALA A 885 34.91 -43.64 -17.41
C ALA A 885 33.51 -43.03 -17.20
N ARG A 886 33.05 -42.09 -18.05
CA ARG A 886 31.62 -41.73 -18.11
C ARG A 886 30.81 -42.80 -18.81
N ASP A 887 31.27 -43.32 -19.94
CA ASP A 887 30.54 -44.33 -20.71
C ASP A 887 30.47 -45.67 -19.96
N ALA A 888 31.57 -46.09 -19.33
CA ALA A 888 31.61 -47.23 -18.42
C ALA A 888 30.80 -47.05 -17.12
N ARG A 889 30.33 -45.83 -16.82
CA ARG A 889 29.45 -45.51 -15.68
C ARG A 889 27.99 -45.36 -16.11
N ALA A 890 27.73 -44.87 -17.33
CA ALA A 890 26.41 -44.84 -17.95
C ALA A 890 25.86 -46.26 -18.18
N SER A 891 26.69 -47.18 -18.68
CA SER A 891 26.31 -48.60 -18.82
C SER A 891 25.98 -49.27 -17.48
N ARG A 892 26.74 -48.97 -16.42
CA ARG A 892 26.46 -49.42 -15.04
C ARG A 892 25.26 -48.73 -14.38
N MET A 893 24.72 -47.66 -14.97
CA MET A 893 23.59 -46.93 -14.38
C MET A 893 22.22 -47.54 -14.73
N ASN A 894 22.18 -48.47 -15.68
CA ASN A 894 20.99 -49.24 -16.09
C ASN A 894 21.00 -50.71 -15.62
N SER A 895 21.95 -51.12 -14.78
CA SER A 895 22.00 -52.46 -14.18
C SER A 895 21.54 -52.44 -12.71
N ASP A 896 20.47 -53.18 -12.39
CA ASP A 896 19.84 -53.25 -11.05
C ASP A 896 20.71 -53.95 -9.97
N ASP A 897 21.85 -54.53 -10.38
CA ASP A 897 22.75 -55.31 -9.54
C ASP A 897 23.98 -54.50 -9.10
N SER A 898 23.74 -53.44 -8.31
CA SER A 898 24.80 -52.79 -7.54
C SER A 898 25.16 -53.65 -6.32
N PRO A 899 26.45 -53.85 -5.99
CA PRO A 899 26.86 -54.62 -4.81
C PRO A 899 26.34 -53.93 -3.54
N ARG A 900 25.28 -54.51 -2.95
CA ARG A 900 24.61 -53.96 -1.76
C ARG A 900 25.54 -53.95 -0.57
N ASN A 901 25.44 -52.92 0.28
CA ASN A 901 26.21 -52.87 1.52
C ASN A 901 25.85 -54.05 2.45
N PRO A 902 26.76 -54.47 3.35
CA PRO A 902 26.47 -55.53 4.30
C PRO A 902 25.26 -55.17 5.18
N PRO A 903 24.44 -56.16 5.59
CA PRO A 903 23.16 -55.91 6.25
C PRO A 903 23.35 -55.20 7.59
N SER A 904 22.83 -53.98 7.67
CA SER A 904 22.98 -53.04 8.80
C SER A 904 21.66 -52.87 9.54
N LYS A 905 21.71 -52.28 10.75
CA LYS A 905 20.53 -51.79 11.48
C LYS A 905 19.90 -50.54 10.84
N THR A 906 20.65 -49.83 9.98
CA THR A 906 20.21 -48.55 9.40
C THR A 906 20.07 -48.68 7.89
N LEU A 907 18.97 -48.16 7.33
CA LEU A 907 18.57 -48.32 5.93
C LEU A 907 18.43 -46.94 5.27
N PHE A 908 19.15 -46.72 4.18
CA PHE A 908 19.08 -45.51 3.36
C PHE A 908 17.91 -45.61 2.36
N ILE A 909 17.09 -44.56 2.29
CA ILE A 909 15.99 -44.43 1.34
C ILE A 909 16.23 -43.20 0.48
N GLY A 910 16.49 -43.39 -0.81
CA GLY A 910 16.64 -42.33 -1.80
C GLY A 910 15.55 -42.34 -2.88
N ASN A 911 15.57 -41.31 -3.74
CA ASN A 911 14.59 -41.08 -4.80
C ASN A 911 13.15 -40.80 -4.29
N MET A 912 13.01 -40.35 -3.03
CA MET A 912 11.73 -39.88 -2.49
C MET A 912 11.28 -38.62 -3.24
N SER A 913 9.96 -38.38 -3.33
CA SER A 913 9.45 -37.12 -3.88
C SER A 913 9.81 -35.94 -2.98
N TYR A 914 10.10 -34.78 -3.57
CA TYR A 914 10.28 -33.52 -2.85
C TYR A 914 8.98 -33.01 -2.19
N GLU A 915 7.83 -33.54 -2.61
CA GLU A 915 6.49 -33.21 -2.12
C GLU A 915 5.99 -34.18 -1.03
N MET A 916 6.79 -35.19 -0.67
CA MET A 916 6.39 -36.24 0.26
C MET A 916 6.39 -35.72 1.71
N THR A 917 5.24 -35.76 2.39
CA THR A 917 5.10 -35.22 3.75
C THR A 917 5.40 -36.26 4.83
N ASP A 918 5.65 -35.83 6.07
CA ASP A 918 5.90 -36.74 7.21
C ASP A 918 4.73 -37.70 7.47
N ARG A 919 3.51 -37.30 7.10
CA ARG A 919 2.33 -38.20 7.14
C ARG A 919 2.45 -39.33 6.12
N ASP A 920 3.00 -39.07 4.94
CA ASP A 920 3.19 -40.04 3.87
C ASP A 920 4.37 -40.97 4.21
N LEU A 921 5.40 -40.44 4.87
CA LEU A 921 6.49 -41.22 5.47
C LEU A 921 5.97 -42.16 6.57
N ASN A 922 5.17 -41.66 7.51
CA ASN A 922 4.53 -42.49 8.53
C ASN A 922 3.60 -43.56 7.90
N ASN A 923 2.83 -43.23 6.85
CA ASN A 923 2.04 -44.21 6.10
C ASN A 923 2.91 -45.28 5.42
N LEU A 924 4.08 -44.92 4.88
CA LEU A 924 5.02 -45.84 4.24
C LEU A 924 5.52 -46.91 5.23
N PHE A 925 5.84 -46.49 6.47
CA PHE A 925 6.35 -47.34 7.54
C PHE A 925 5.29 -48.02 8.41
N ARG A 926 4.01 -47.60 8.37
CA ARG A 926 2.93 -48.08 9.27
C ARG A 926 2.74 -49.60 9.38
N GLY A 927 3.18 -50.37 8.37
CA GLY A 927 3.13 -51.84 8.38
C GLY A 927 4.43 -52.54 8.80
N ILE A 928 5.47 -51.79 9.17
CA ILE A 928 6.82 -52.28 9.46
C ILE A 928 7.07 -52.14 10.96
N ARG A 929 7.52 -53.23 11.60
CA ARG A 929 7.80 -53.26 13.05
C ARG A 929 9.24 -52.85 13.34
N ASN A 930 9.50 -52.48 14.59
CA ASN A 930 10.84 -52.24 15.14
C ASN A 930 11.65 -51.11 14.45
N VAL A 931 10.96 -50.15 13.84
CA VAL A 931 11.53 -48.84 13.45
C VAL A 931 11.77 -48.03 14.73
N VAL A 932 12.94 -47.40 14.84
CA VAL A 932 13.33 -46.54 15.97
C VAL A 932 13.15 -45.06 15.61
N ASP A 933 13.67 -44.66 14.44
CA ASP A 933 13.72 -43.27 13.97
C ASP A 933 13.80 -43.26 12.43
N VAL A 934 13.29 -42.21 11.79
CA VAL A 934 13.37 -41.99 10.33
C VAL A 934 13.74 -40.54 10.02
N ARG A 935 15.04 -40.29 9.82
CA ARG A 935 15.59 -38.95 9.62
C ARG A 935 15.61 -38.58 8.14
N VAL A 936 14.68 -37.73 7.73
CA VAL A 936 14.69 -37.07 6.41
C VAL A 936 15.84 -36.06 6.34
N ALA A 937 16.64 -36.08 5.28
CA ALA A 937 17.69 -35.10 5.10
C ALA A 937 17.11 -33.79 4.53
N ILE A 938 17.18 -32.71 5.29
CA ILE A 938 16.66 -31.38 4.93
C ILE A 938 17.82 -30.44 4.58
N ASP A 939 17.63 -29.50 3.64
CA ASP A 939 18.55 -28.39 3.43
C ASP A 939 18.38 -27.33 4.52
N ARG A 940 19.44 -27.17 5.34
CA ARG A 940 19.49 -26.25 6.49
C ARG A 940 19.24 -24.77 6.14
N ARG A 941 19.34 -24.37 4.87
CA ARG A 941 19.10 -22.97 4.44
C ARG A 941 17.70 -22.74 3.85
N THR A 942 17.03 -23.77 3.33
CA THR A 942 15.73 -23.63 2.64
C THR A 942 14.58 -24.38 3.31
N GLY A 943 14.86 -25.26 4.27
CA GLY A 943 13.85 -26.11 4.91
C GLY A 943 13.30 -27.23 4.01
N GLN A 944 13.77 -27.35 2.76
CA GLN A 944 13.26 -28.34 1.81
C GLN A 944 13.92 -29.72 1.98
N PRO A 945 13.17 -30.82 1.84
CA PRO A 945 13.73 -32.17 1.89
C PRO A 945 14.63 -32.42 0.68
N ARG A 946 15.72 -33.18 0.87
CA ARG A 946 16.73 -33.46 -0.17
C ARG A 946 16.43 -34.71 -1.01
N GLY A 947 15.23 -35.27 -0.90
CA GLY A 947 14.81 -36.48 -1.61
C GLY A 947 15.36 -37.80 -1.06
N PHE A 948 15.90 -37.80 0.16
CA PHE A 948 16.37 -39.01 0.85
C PHE A 948 16.23 -38.96 2.38
N ALA A 949 16.19 -40.12 3.01
CA ALA A 949 16.10 -40.34 4.45
C ALA A 949 16.95 -41.53 4.92
N HIS A 950 17.17 -41.65 6.23
CA HIS A 950 17.73 -42.84 6.88
C HIS A 950 16.73 -43.36 7.91
N ALA A 951 16.41 -44.66 7.86
CA ALA A 951 15.56 -45.34 8.84
C ALA A 951 16.39 -46.28 9.71
N ASP A 952 16.32 -46.11 11.02
CA ASP A 952 17.04 -46.92 11.99
C ASP A 952 16.10 -47.99 12.58
N PHE A 953 16.61 -49.21 12.74
CA PHE A 953 15.88 -50.36 13.27
C PHE A 953 16.55 -50.92 14.52
N ILE A 954 15.75 -51.52 15.41
CA ILE A 954 16.25 -52.15 16.65
C ILE A 954 17.25 -53.28 16.31
N ASP A 955 16.98 -54.03 15.24
CA ASP A 955 17.78 -55.18 14.82
C ASP A 955 17.81 -55.37 13.30
N VAL A 956 18.88 -56.03 12.84
CA VAL A 956 19.21 -56.21 11.41
C VAL A 956 18.16 -57.06 10.69
N LYS A 957 17.45 -57.95 11.40
CA LYS A 957 16.35 -58.74 10.84
C LYS A 957 15.18 -57.84 10.45
N SER A 958 14.79 -56.92 11.33
CA SER A 958 13.74 -55.94 11.04
C SER A 958 14.10 -55.03 9.85
N ALA A 959 15.37 -54.61 9.75
CA ALA A 959 15.86 -53.88 8.57
C ALA A 959 15.82 -54.71 7.27
N GLN A 960 16.12 -56.02 7.33
CA GLN A 960 16.02 -56.93 6.18
C GLN A 960 14.57 -57.15 5.71
N GLU A 961 13.61 -57.22 6.62
CA GLU A 961 12.18 -57.32 6.31
C GLU A 961 11.63 -55.99 5.76
N ALA A 962 12.06 -54.86 6.34
CA ALA A 962 11.75 -53.54 5.82
C ALA A 962 12.27 -53.36 4.38
N LEU A 963 13.52 -53.77 4.09
CA LEU A 963 14.10 -53.68 2.74
C LEU A 963 13.23 -54.39 1.70
N LYS A 964 12.79 -55.63 1.98
CA LYS A 964 11.91 -56.42 1.11
C LYS A 964 10.53 -55.79 0.93
N THR A 965 10.00 -55.19 2.00
CA THR A 965 8.64 -54.62 2.04
C THR A 965 8.56 -53.23 1.41
N LEU A 966 9.67 -52.50 1.39
CA LEU A 966 9.77 -51.16 0.81
C LEU A 966 10.20 -51.20 -0.67
N SER A 967 11.00 -52.20 -1.10
CA SER A 967 11.49 -52.28 -2.49
C SER A 967 10.40 -52.48 -3.54
N THR A 968 9.23 -52.95 -3.12
CA THR A 968 8.04 -53.16 -3.95
C THR A 968 7.02 -52.02 -3.86
N LYS A 969 7.28 -50.97 -3.07
CA LYS A 969 6.41 -49.79 -2.97
C LYS A 969 6.87 -48.66 -3.89
N GLU A 970 5.94 -48.14 -4.68
CA GLU A 970 6.12 -46.91 -5.45
C GLU A 970 5.40 -45.75 -4.74
N THR A 971 6.02 -44.58 -4.69
CA THR A 971 5.43 -43.36 -4.10
C THR A 971 5.47 -42.25 -5.13
N TYR A 972 4.34 -41.58 -5.39
CA TYR A 972 4.22 -40.52 -6.41
C TYR A 972 4.74 -40.94 -7.80
N GLY A 973 4.51 -42.19 -8.20
CA GLY A 973 5.00 -42.74 -9.49
C GLY A 973 6.51 -42.97 -9.55
N ARG A 974 7.22 -42.97 -8.41
CA ARG A 974 8.67 -43.17 -8.31
C ARG A 974 8.98 -44.41 -7.48
N LYS A 975 9.89 -45.26 -7.98
CA LYS A 975 10.49 -46.36 -7.20
C LYS A 975 11.49 -45.82 -6.19
N LEU A 976 11.36 -46.23 -4.94
CA LEU A 976 12.31 -45.90 -3.88
C LEU A 976 13.63 -46.67 -4.08
N ARG A 977 14.77 -45.97 -3.96
CA ARG A 977 16.09 -46.61 -3.96
C ARG A 977 16.47 -46.94 -2.52
N LEU A 978 16.73 -48.22 -2.24
CA LEU A 978 17.04 -48.70 -0.89
C LEU A 978 18.43 -49.33 -0.84
N ASP A 979 19.18 -49.05 0.22
CA ASP A 979 20.49 -49.66 0.51
C ASP A 979 20.72 -49.69 2.03
N TYR A 980 21.66 -50.50 2.51
CA TYR A 980 22.07 -50.43 3.91
C TYR A 980 23.06 -49.28 4.10
N SER A 981 22.86 -48.44 5.11
CA SER A 981 23.85 -47.45 5.53
C SER A 981 24.74 -48.01 6.63
N PHE A 982 26.01 -47.59 6.67
CA PHE A 982 26.84 -47.74 7.85
C PHE A 982 26.36 -46.73 8.89
N GLY A 983 25.91 -47.22 10.05
CA GLY A 983 25.38 -46.36 11.11
C GLY A 983 26.47 -45.41 11.63
N ASN A 984 26.19 -44.10 11.62
CA ASN A 984 27.15 -43.10 12.04
C ASN A 984 27.13 -42.99 13.58
N SER A 985 28.14 -43.56 14.25
CA SER A 985 28.22 -43.66 15.72
C SER A 985 28.46 -42.31 16.41
N SER A 986 27.45 -41.45 16.41
CA SER A 986 27.47 -40.12 17.05
C SER A 986 27.14 -40.15 18.55
N ALA A 987 26.52 -41.23 19.05
CA ALA A 987 26.00 -41.31 20.42
C ALA A 987 27.04 -41.71 21.49
N ALA A 988 28.20 -42.23 21.09
CA ALA A 988 29.19 -42.84 22.00
C ALA A 988 30.36 -41.90 22.38
N ARG A 989 30.16 -40.56 22.36
CA ARG A 989 31.25 -39.57 22.49
C ARG A 989 31.08 -38.55 23.62
N ASN A 990 30.11 -38.75 24.53
CA ASN A 990 29.73 -37.77 25.55
C ASN A 990 29.88 -38.23 27.01
N GLU A 991 30.46 -39.42 27.27
CA GLU A 991 30.55 -40.00 28.63
C GLU A 991 31.98 -40.16 29.16
N GLN A 992 32.98 -39.52 28.55
CA GLN A 992 34.39 -39.61 28.99
C GLN A 992 35.08 -38.24 29.09
N GLN A 993 34.63 -37.43 30.05
CA GLN A 993 35.44 -36.34 30.61
C GLN A 993 35.01 -36.08 32.07
N PRO A 994 35.89 -36.27 33.08
CA PRO A 994 35.60 -35.85 34.45
C PRO A 994 35.69 -34.32 34.58
N PRO A 995 35.00 -33.70 35.54
CA PRO A 995 35.07 -32.25 35.76
C PRO A 995 36.47 -31.82 36.27
N PRO A 996 36.95 -30.62 35.91
CA PRO A 996 38.16 -30.06 36.50
C PRO A 996 37.92 -29.72 37.98
N THR A 997 38.90 -30.04 38.82
CA THR A 997 38.95 -29.67 40.24
C THR A 997 39.74 -28.38 40.45
N SER A 998 39.30 -27.57 41.42
CA SER A 998 39.87 -26.29 41.90
C SER A 998 40.03 -25.20 40.84
#